data_AF-K2DKJ4-F1
#
_entry.id   AF-K2DKJ4-F1
#
_cell.length_a   1.000
_cell.length_b   1.000
_cell.length_c   1.000
_cell.angle_alpha   90.00
_cell.angle_beta   90.00
_cell.angle_gamma   90.00
#
_symmetry.space_group_name_H-M   'P 1'
#
loop_
_entity.id
_entity.type
_entity.pdbx_description
1 polymer ?
#
loop_
_entity_poly.entity_id
_entity_poly.type
_entity_poly.pdbx_seq_one_letter_code
_entity_poly.pdbx_strand_id
1 'polypeptide(L)'
;MGRKSREKRERRLAKSAEDPDVLLRQMMSWHDQFGSRQQLKDAFLVRVRQIRTLLCEYEASDVALAIGVSELWPANAGSHVKHAFAWCVFLDTPLESRGGRRIESYADFRQFVEALHATWPHFPTLEDFSPEADWGQTKVNLGGRFSPVFYGSSIERVPDFIEAFRITYADVPDALAQMDFVVALQALIIEAIPPLAQSPVVDAEGGHVELPPEDFWRSCTDMLQIIDQQSAAWRQRAGSSLDGEVGGYKAPLTWESFGNAAFTGDALPFLGVNVTATWYPIAVRSAPGMIIDHWAKKNASGVSPEMHRRLGRFVFERFEGTLPGPVMLVLDSEVCKELPISSVTSAATGVYLVCLCDHKLLNKHSAIATAVLAKARQAKSIRFKIFGGPEVLLSKDGINGPSADELHIVLAPALAGTSAGLLNLPENPLRLLPLADLITIFDSLKNLEDLQRYWAFCDGQRSALNPFSSGPADLFASFMDTDEVLVDGAIEPTMISLDPSWGTSWRFKVLAEFWSRAPRIFPDRTSGWLLSGGTEGVTEMKSRSRKVITYSTLVGNCTVQALLEIKDHLGLEDGRMVDLFIQILADSSFRCRGLLATAPLFQLDHVLFVCKRSASSTIISDGKSDFVTARNAGPVITAAEGGFGRAAVIHFDVDVRAVLAGLTDATDGSFEVQCLAEAIRKSHDALGMSLPEGLEGAVLSTSGELARYTLRVADRRVDVPDHPPTVIPRESDYKLARKQLAEVIRDLGLAPGRYALSEAKEKIDLANAKFRLRIEERLAQLDRPQLIRNCIEQHDALLTTERRRIERARQSLSHEVDYDRVDAVEEARKQYGTVARHYRYLLEKAVSSQATGPGEVTPDVLRELVGKVDWLMTLAGASDILHNGVDVAGVAIDDSFIPDVFYSDGSNDREIRFAREYAKTRLGLGENRNDEVEGESENLLESADFNNAFETDLGFNLSDLFTSISVLAQAQRRGFAKEFSLSYGARPDKLAEKLASEIKHLGHEKAERIVAFLTLSETGILQLAGRDVQEQEVPYWEHSKRVHRYAIRPLVQVGDELRWGA
;
A
#
# COMPACT_ATOMS: atom_id res chain seq x y z
N MET A 1 -22.88 -41.16 28.84
CA MET A 1 -23.89 -41.04 27.76
C MET A 1 -23.94 -42.34 26.97
N GLY A 2 -25.13 -42.90 26.72
CA GLY A 2 -25.28 -44.13 25.92
C GLY A 2 -25.07 -43.92 24.41
N ARG A 3 -24.66 -44.96 23.68
CA ARG A 3 -24.31 -44.93 22.24
C ARG A 3 -25.38 -44.25 21.35
N LYS A 4 -26.67 -44.50 21.62
CA LYS A 4 -27.79 -43.83 20.94
C LYS A 4 -27.89 -42.32 21.21
N SER A 5 -27.50 -41.87 22.40
CA SER A 5 -27.47 -40.45 22.75
C SER A 5 -26.31 -39.73 22.05
N ARG A 6 -25.19 -40.44 21.87
CA ARG A 6 -24.02 -39.93 21.15
C ARG A 6 -24.32 -39.83 19.65
N GLU A 7 -24.88 -40.86 19.04
CA GLU A 7 -25.32 -40.84 17.63
C GLU A 7 -26.40 -39.78 17.37
N LYS A 8 -27.32 -39.55 18.32
CA LYS A 8 -28.34 -38.48 18.19
C LYS A 8 -27.75 -37.08 18.33
N ARG A 9 -26.69 -36.91 19.14
CA ARG A 9 -25.93 -35.65 19.26
C ARG A 9 -25.06 -35.42 18.03
N GLU A 10 -24.39 -36.44 17.52
CA GLU A 10 -23.59 -36.40 16.28
C GLU A 10 -24.48 -36.14 15.06
N ARG A 11 -25.67 -36.75 14.96
CA ARG A 11 -26.66 -36.40 13.91
C ARG A 11 -27.25 -35.00 14.05
N ARG A 12 -27.38 -34.47 15.27
CA ARG A 12 -27.79 -33.06 15.49
C ARG A 12 -26.68 -32.10 15.10
N LEU A 13 -25.43 -32.42 15.43
CA LEU A 13 -24.24 -31.63 15.05
C LEU A 13 -24.00 -31.65 13.54
N ALA A 14 -24.22 -32.79 12.89
CA ALA A 14 -24.18 -32.90 11.42
C ALA A 14 -25.32 -32.09 10.77
N LYS A 15 -26.54 -32.13 11.32
CA LYS A 15 -27.65 -31.30 10.84
C LYS A 15 -27.49 -29.79 11.09
N SER A 16 -26.79 -29.39 12.16
CA SER A 16 -26.48 -27.97 12.41
C SER A 16 -25.32 -27.47 11.55
N ALA A 17 -24.49 -28.36 10.99
CA ALA A 17 -23.46 -28.00 10.02
C ALA A 17 -24.02 -27.81 8.59
N GLU A 18 -25.20 -28.37 8.30
CA GLU A 18 -25.86 -28.28 6.98
C GLU A 18 -26.80 -27.06 6.84
N ASP A 19 -27.12 -26.35 7.94
CA ASP A 19 -28.03 -25.19 7.93
C ASP A 19 -27.53 -24.09 8.88
N PRO A 20 -26.69 -23.15 8.39
CA PRO A 20 -26.09 -22.07 9.20
C PRO A 20 -27.13 -21.15 9.85
N ASP A 21 -28.28 -21.02 9.20
CA ASP A 21 -29.45 -20.25 9.65
C ASP A 21 -30.05 -20.80 10.94
N VAL A 22 -29.89 -22.11 11.19
CA VAL A 22 -30.30 -22.77 12.43
C VAL A 22 -29.34 -22.44 13.57
N LEU A 23 -28.05 -22.21 13.31
CA LEU A 23 -27.07 -21.83 14.32
C LEU A 23 -27.27 -20.37 14.77
N LEU A 24 -27.52 -19.46 13.82
CA LEU A 24 -27.92 -18.07 14.09
C LEU A 24 -29.24 -18.02 14.86
N ARG A 25 -30.28 -18.75 14.41
CA ARG A 25 -31.54 -18.86 15.16
C ARG A 25 -31.39 -19.56 16.50
N GLN A 26 -30.47 -20.52 16.64
CA GLN A 26 -30.19 -21.19 17.92
C GLN A 26 -29.41 -20.31 18.88
N MET A 27 -28.46 -19.50 18.42
CA MET A 27 -27.82 -18.49 19.25
C MET A 27 -28.82 -17.43 19.67
N MET A 28 -29.66 -16.93 18.75
CA MET A 28 -30.80 -16.08 19.12
C MET A 28 -31.72 -16.75 20.15
N SER A 29 -31.93 -18.07 20.06
CA SER A 29 -32.74 -18.84 21.03
C SER A 29 -32.01 -19.21 22.34
N TRP A 30 -30.68 -19.23 22.37
CA TRP A 30 -29.88 -19.42 23.60
C TRP A 30 -29.90 -18.14 24.44
N HIS A 31 -30.07 -16.99 23.78
CA HIS A 31 -30.34 -15.71 24.44
C HIS A 31 -31.79 -15.57 24.94
N ASP A 32 -32.71 -16.46 24.51
CA ASP A 32 -34.12 -16.49 24.95
C ASP A 32 -34.37 -17.20 26.31
N GLN A 33 -33.34 -17.68 27.02
CA GLN A 33 -33.48 -18.52 28.23
C GLN A 33 -33.32 -17.82 29.60
N PHE A 34 -33.42 -16.48 29.68
CA PHE A 34 -33.39 -15.77 30.97
C PHE A 34 -34.73 -15.05 31.26
N GLY A 35 -35.31 -15.27 32.45
CA GLY A 35 -36.64 -14.81 32.88
C GLY A 35 -36.83 -13.30 33.08
N SER A 36 -36.06 -12.44 32.41
CA SER A 36 -36.03 -10.97 32.56
C SER A 36 -36.86 -10.18 31.53
N ARG A 37 -37.50 -10.85 30.56
CA ARG A 37 -38.05 -10.22 29.34
C ARG A 37 -39.22 -9.24 29.58
N GLN A 38 -40.09 -9.49 30.56
CA GLN A 38 -41.24 -8.60 30.82
C GLN A 38 -40.80 -7.27 31.46
N GLN A 39 -39.85 -7.32 32.39
CA GLN A 39 -39.32 -6.12 33.05
C GLN A 39 -38.61 -5.19 32.05
N LEU A 40 -37.84 -5.75 31.10
CA LEU A 40 -37.21 -4.98 30.03
C LEU A 40 -38.25 -4.34 29.09
N LYS A 41 -39.30 -5.08 28.70
CA LYS A 41 -40.40 -4.58 27.88
C LYS A 41 -41.15 -3.42 28.58
N ASP A 42 -41.46 -3.59 29.85
CA ASP A 42 -42.18 -2.58 30.65
C ASP A 42 -41.29 -1.33 30.86
N ALA A 43 -40.01 -1.51 31.16
CA ALA A 43 -39.05 -0.42 31.31
C ALA A 43 -38.88 0.38 29.99
N PHE A 44 -38.82 -0.31 28.84
CA PHE A 44 -38.76 0.33 27.52
C PHE A 44 -39.98 1.22 27.27
N LEU A 45 -41.19 0.74 27.55
CA LEU A 45 -42.41 1.55 27.39
C LEU A 45 -42.45 2.77 28.33
N VAL A 46 -41.87 2.66 29.53
CA VAL A 46 -41.70 3.81 30.43
C VAL A 46 -40.76 4.84 29.79
N ARG A 47 -39.63 4.43 29.20
CA ARG A 47 -38.72 5.34 28.49
C ARG A 47 -39.38 6.02 27.29
N VAL A 48 -40.16 5.29 26.49
CA VAL A 48 -40.95 5.86 25.38
C VAL A 48 -41.86 6.99 25.89
N ARG A 49 -42.58 6.76 27.00
CA ARG A 49 -43.47 7.79 27.58
C ARG A 49 -42.69 9.00 28.10
N GLN A 50 -41.57 8.78 28.80
CA GLN A 50 -40.73 9.85 29.34
C GLN A 50 -40.18 10.75 28.23
N ILE A 51 -39.61 10.15 27.18
CA ILE A 51 -39.10 10.91 26.03
C ILE A 51 -40.25 11.65 25.35
N ARG A 52 -41.39 10.98 25.09
CA ARG A 52 -42.55 11.64 24.48
C ARG A 52 -42.99 12.86 25.29
N THR A 53 -43.09 12.74 26.61
CA THR A 53 -43.43 13.88 27.49
C THR A 53 -42.41 15.01 27.35
N LEU A 54 -41.10 14.71 27.38
CA LEU A 54 -40.05 15.71 27.20
C LEU A 54 -40.15 16.41 25.83
N LEU A 55 -40.27 15.65 24.73
CA LEU A 55 -40.35 16.20 23.38
C LEU A 55 -41.61 17.06 23.18
N CYS A 56 -42.70 16.75 23.90
CA CYS A 56 -43.94 17.51 23.89
C CYS A 56 -43.85 18.83 24.67
N GLU A 57 -42.80 19.11 25.45
CA GLU A 57 -42.68 20.41 26.14
C GLU A 57 -42.17 21.52 25.21
N TYR A 58 -41.43 21.15 24.15
CA TYR A 58 -40.67 22.05 23.30
C TYR A 58 -41.25 22.16 21.88
N GLU A 59 -40.90 23.24 21.19
CA GLU A 59 -41.25 23.42 19.77
C GLU A 59 -40.59 22.34 18.88
N ALA A 60 -41.32 21.90 17.85
CA ALA A 60 -40.90 20.81 16.99
C ALA A 60 -39.60 21.09 16.21
N SER A 61 -39.40 22.34 15.76
CA SER A 61 -38.17 22.77 15.08
C SER A 61 -36.96 22.65 15.99
N ASP A 62 -37.11 23.09 17.24
CA ASP A 62 -36.03 23.16 18.22
C ASP A 62 -35.63 21.75 18.66
N VAL A 63 -36.61 20.85 18.81
CA VAL A 63 -36.36 19.44 19.07
C VAL A 63 -35.63 18.76 17.90
N ALA A 64 -36.05 19.01 16.66
CA ALA A 64 -35.38 18.44 15.49
C ALA A 64 -33.92 18.91 15.40
N LEU A 65 -33.67 20.20 15.61
CA LEU A 65 -32.32 20.77 15.66
C LEU A 65 -31.50 20.16 16.80
N ALA A 66 -32.05 20.08 18.01
CA ALA A 66 -31.32 19.58 19.17
C ALA A 66 -30.94 18.09 19.05
N ILE A 67 -31.84 17.24 18.52
CA ILE A 67 -31.52 15.84 18.23
C ILE A 67 -30.44 15.76 17.15
N GLY A 68 -30.56 16.53 16.06
CA GLY A 68 -29.58 16.55 14.97
C GLY A 68 -28.18 17.01 15.42
N VAL A 69 -28.10 18.05 16.25
CA VAL A 69 -26.81 18.51 16.82
C VAL A 69 -26.21 17.43 17.73
N SER A 70 -27.02 16.80 18.60
CA SER A 70 -26.55 15.72 19.47
C SER A 70 -26.03 14.52 18.66
N GLU A 71 -26.71 14.16 17.57
CA GLU A 71 -26.36 13.03 16.69
C GLU A 71 -25.06 13.28 15.91
N LEU A 72 -24.87 14.51 15.41
CA LEU A 72 -23.73 14.83 14.57
C LEU A 72 -22.42 14.89 15.36
N TRP A 73 -22.46 15.27 16.65
CA TRP A 73 -21.28 15.40 17.49
C TRP A 73 -20.40 14.13 17.44
N PRO A 74 -19.11 14.21 17.05
CA PRO A 74 -18.27 13.03 16.82
C PRO A 74 -18.24 12.05 17.98
N ALA A 75 -18.14 12.51 19.23
CA ALA A 75 -18.10 11.63 20.40
C ALA A 75 -19.40 10.82 20.60
N ASN A 76 -20.51 11.26 19.98
CA ASN A 76 -21.80 10.57 20.04
C ASN A 76 -21.99 9.58 18.88
N ALA A 77 -21.03 9.40 17.97
CA ALA A 77 -21.16 8.52 16.80
C ALA A 77 -21.52 7.06 17.18
N GLY A 78 -21.02 6.57 18.32
CA GLY A 78 -21.33 5.24 18.86
C GLY A 78 -22.77 5.05 19.36
N SER A 79 -23.58 6.11 19.41
CA SER A 79 -24.96 6.08 19.94
C SER A 79 -26.05 6.22 18.87
N HIS A 80 -25.75 5.83 17.63
CA HIS A 80 -26.68 5.92 16.49
C HIS A 80 -28.04 5.25 16.78
N VAL A 81 -28.09 4.14 17.53
CA VAL A 81 -29.35 3.47 17.92
C VAL A 81 -30.20 4.33 18.86
N LYS A 82 -29.59 5.02 19.83
CA LYS A 82 -30.28 5.94 20.76
C LYS A 82 -30.84 7.16 20.03
N HIS A 83 -30.06 7.72 19.11
CA HIS A 83 -30.52 8.83 18.27
C HIS A 83 -31.65 8.38 17.32
N ALA A 84 -31.53 7.19 16.73
CA ALA A 84 -32.60 6.62 15.91
C ALA A 84 -33.89 6.42 16.72
N PHE A 85 -33.77 5.95 17.96
CA PHE A 85 -34.90 5.84 18.89
C PHE A 85 -35.53 7.20 19.20
N ALA A 86 -34.73 8.23 19.47
CA ALA A 86 -35.23 9.59 19.73
C ALA A 86 -36.02 10.15 18.53
N TRP A 87 -35.49 9.97 17.31
CA TRP A 87 -36.17 10.34 16.06
C TRP A 87 -37.47 9.55 15.85
N CYS A 88 -37.49 8.25 16.14
CA CYS A 88 -38.71 7.43 16.08
C CYS A 88 -39.81 7.99 16.99
N VAL A 89 -39.49 8.34 18.24
CA VAL A 89 -40.45 8.93 19.18
C VAL A 89 -40.89 10.32 18.70
N PHE A 90 -39.97 11.13 18.17
CA PHE A 90 -40.27 12.43 17.59
C PHE A 90 -41.27 12.35 16.43
N LEU A 91 -41.05 11.44 15.48
CA LEU A 91 -41.88 11.28 14.29
C LEU A 91 -43.25 10.65 14.58
N ASP A 92 -43.35 9.80 15.62
CA ASP A 92 -44.62 9.21 16.09
C ASP A 92 -45.50 10.20 16.88
N THR A 93 -44.90 11.28 17.40
CA THR A 93 -45.60 12.25 18.25
C THR A 93 -46.28 13.34 17.41
N PRO A 94 -47.63 13.49 17.50
CA PRO A 94 -48.38 14.47 16.71
C PRO A 94 -47.93 15.91 16.94
N LEU A 95 -47.95 16.73 15.89
CA LEU A 95 -47.55 18.13 15.96
C LEU A 95 -48.43 18.92 16.94
N GLU A 96 -49.74 18.64 17.01
CA GLU A 96 -50.65 19.36 17.92
C GLU A 96 -50.43 19.06 19.40
N SER A 97 -49.68 17.99 19.70
CA SER A 97 -49.38 17.56 21.08
C SER A 97 -48.15 18.22 21.69
N ARG A 98 -47.54 19.19 20.99
CA ARG A 98 -46.29 19.84 21.40
C ARG A 98 -46.51 21.23 21.99
N GLY A 99 -45.67 21.57 22.97
CA GLY A 99 -45.63 22.82 23.69
C GLY A 99 -44.89 23.92 22.94
N GLY A 100 -44.89 25.12 23.52
CA GLY A 100 -44.27 26.30 22.93
C GLY A 100 -42.93 26.70 23.57
N ARG A 101 -42.27 25.82 24.33
CA ARG A 101 -40.97 26.15 24.94
C ARG A 101 -39.89 26.16 23.85
N ARG A 102 -39.14 27.26 23.78
CA ARG A 102 -38.05 27.45 22.82
C ARG A 102 -36.69 27.06 23.41
N ILE A 103 -35.74 26.69 22.54
CA ILE A 103 -34.32 26.53 22.87
C ILE A 103 -33.57 27.72 22.26
N GLU A 104 -33.42 28.81 23.03
CA GLU A 104 -32.83 30.07 22.54
C GLU A 104 -31.35 30.25 22.94
N SER A 105 -30.88 29.50 23.94
CA SER A 105 -29.53 29.58 24.47
C SER A 105 -28.86 28.21 24.63
N TYR A 106 -27.53 28.20 24.75
CA TYR A 106 -26.79 26.96 25.02
C TYR A 106 -27.20 26.32 26.35
N ALA A 107 -27.59 27.14 27.34
CA ALA A 107 -28.09 26.65 28.62
C ALA A 107 -29.42 25.87 28.46
N ASP A 108 -30.32 26.36 27.60
CA ASP A 108 -31.57 25.67 27.28
C ASP A 108 -31.31 24.37 26.53
N PHE A 109 -30.39 24.40 25.56
CA PHE A 109 -29.96 23.23 24.79
C PHE A 109 -29.37 22.17 25.72
N ARG A 110 -28.43 22.57 26.59
CA ARG A 110 -27.84 21.71 27.60
C ARG A 110 -28.88 21.06 28.48
N GLN A 111 -29.84 21.84 29.01
CA GLN A 111 -30.90 21.31 29.84
C GLN A 111 -31.75 20.26 29.11
N PHE A 112 -32.11 20.54 27.85
CA PHE A 112 -32.89 19.62 27.02
C PHE A 112 -32.12 18.32 26.73
N VAL A 113 -30.86 18.43 26.28
CA VAL A 113 -30.03 17.28 25.89
C VAL A 113 -29.67 16.42 27.09
N GLU A 114 -29.28 17.00 28.23
CA GLU A 114 -29.02 16.23 29.46
C GLU A 114 -30.27 15.48 29.93
N ALA A 115 -31.46 16.09 29.82
CA ALA A 115 -32.73 15.42 30.13
C ALA A 115 -33.04 14.29 29.14
N LEU A 116 -32.79 14.50 27.84
CA LEU A 116 -32.96 13.47 26.82
C LEU A 116 -32.03 12.29 27.09
N HIS A 117 -30.75 12.54 27.31
CA HIS A 117 -29.72 11.52 27.57
C HIS A 117 -30.07 10.68 28.81
N ALA A 118 -30.56 11.30 29.88
CA ALA A 118 -30.97 10.61 31.11
C ALA A 118 -32.21 9.70 30.94
N THR A 119 -32.97 9.87 29.86
CA THR A 119 -34.19 9.08 29.57
C THR A 119 -33.97 7.96 28.56
N TRP A 120 -32.78 7.83 27.98
CA TRP A 120 -32.52 6.77 27.01
C TRP A 120 -32.52 5.36 27.61
N PRO A 121 -33.07 4.38 26.88
CA PRO A 121 -32.83 2.97 27.18
C PRO A 121 -31.39 2.58 26.82
N HIS A 122 -30.93 1.46 27.36
CA HIS A 122 -29.68 0.82 26.97
C HIS A 122 -29.98 -0.35 26.02
N PHE A 123 -29.20 -0.48 24.95
CA PHE A 123 -29.37 -1.53 23.95
C PHE A 123 -28.10 -2.37 23.80
N PRO A 124 -27.77 -3.26 24.76
CA PRO A 124 -26.47 -3.94 24.81
C PRO A 124 -26.00 -4.49 23.46
N THR A 125 -26.80 -5.34 22.82
CA THR A 125 -26.42 -6.01 21.56
C THR A 125 -26.45 -5.13 20.31
N LEU A 126 -27.09 -3.96 20.38
CA LEU A 126 -27.15 -3.01 19.25
C LEU A 126 -26.12 -1.87 19.41
N GLU A 127 -25.53 -1.74 20.59
CA GLU A 127 -24.54 -0.71 20.95
C GLU A 127 -23.11 -1.28 21.06
N ASP A 128 -22.90 -2.55 20.70
CA ASP A 128 -21.58 -3.20 20.73
C ASP A 128 -20.66 -2.71 19.59
N PHE A 129 -21.21 -2.10 18.53
CA PHE A 129 -20.43 -1.55 17.43
C PHE A 129 -19.93 -0.13 17.76
N SER A 130 -18.62 0.08 17.60
CA SER A 130 -18.00 1.39 17.80
C SER A 130 -17.48 1.99 16.49
N PRO A 131 -18.25 2.87 15.83
CA PRO A 131 -17.84 3.53 14.61
C PRO A 131 -16.75 4.58 14.88
N GLU A 132 -15.96 4.89 13.86
CA GLU A 132 -14.95 5.95 13.91
C GLU A 132 -15.60 7.32 14.14
N ALA A 133 -15.12 8.10 15.12
CA ALA A 133 -15.63 9.45 15.41
C ALA A 133 -15.10 10.49 14.40
N ASP A 134 -15.44 10.30 13.13
CA ASP A 134 -14.91 11.07 12.02
C ASP A 134 -15.68 12.39 11.77
N TRP A 135 -15.05 13.25 10.98
CA TRP A 135 -15.62 14.49 10.44
C TRP A 135 -15.17 14.73 8.99
N GLY A 136 -15.35 13.74 8.12
CA GLY A 136 -15.12 13.91 6.68
C GLY A 136 -13.68 13.73 6.20
N GLN A 137 -12.88 12.94 6.93
CA GLN A 137 -11.54 12.54 6.50
C GLN A 137 -11.58 11.64 5.25
N THR A 138 -12.72 11.02 4.95
CA THR A 138 -12.93 10.23 3.73
C THR A 138 -13.82 10.95 2.72
N LYS A 139 -13.63 10.65 1.43
CA LYS A 139 -14.34 11.32 0.34
C LYS A 139 -14.88 10.34 -0.69
N VAL A 140 -15.97 10.74 -1.35
CA VAL A 140 -16.56 10.03 -2.51
C VAL A 140 -16.78 11.00 -3.66
N ASN A 141 -16.82 10.47 -4.89
CA ASN A 141 -17.08 11.30 -6.06
C ASN A 141 -18.53 11.82 -6.06
N LEU A 142 -18.75 13.10 -6.30
CA LEU A 142 -20.05 13.73 -6.51
C LEU A 142 -19.91 14.70 -7.70
N GLY A 143 -20.50 14.35 -8.84
CA GLY A 143 -20.46 15.21 -10.04
C GLY A 143 -19.05 15.53 -10.57
N GLY A 144 -18.07 14.65 -10.33
CA GLY A 144 -16.68 14.84 -10.77
C GLY A 144 -15.79 15.62 -9.79
N ARG A 145 -16.27 15.86 -8.56
CA ARG A 145 -15.48 16.39 -7.43
C ARG A 145 -15.55 15.38 -6.27
N PHE A 146 -14.46 15.21 -5.53
CA PHE A 146 -14.47 14.35 -4.35
C PHE A 146 -14.96 15.15 -3.14
N SER A 147 -16.14 14.78 -2.64
CA SER A 147 -16.83 15.45 -1.53
C SER A 147 -16.66 14.64 -0.24
N PRO A 148 -16.46 15.30 0.91
CA PRO A 148 -16.31 14.60 2.18
C PRO A 148 -17.62 13.92 2.60
N VAL A 149 -17.49 12.76 3.23
CA VAL A 149 -18.62 11.99 3.79
C VAL A 149 -18.27 11.50 5.18
N PHE A 150 -19.30 11.27 6.00
CA PHE A 150 -19.10 10.62 7.29
C PHE A 150 -18.74 9.15 7.07
N TYR A 151 -17.72 8.70 7.79
CA TYR A 151 -17.30 7.31 7.82
C TYR A 151 -17.99 6.55 8.94
N GLY A 152 -17.99 7.11 10.15
CA GLY A 152 -18.66 6.55 11.31
C GLY A 152 -20.17 6.68 11.19
N SER A 153 -20.84 5.55 10.96
CA SER A 153 -22.29 5.48 10.77
C SER A 153 -22.88 4.17 11.29
N SER A 154 -24.16 3.90 11.01
CA SER A 154 -24.79 2.59 11.27
C SER A 154 -24.31 1.47 10.34
N ILE A 155 -23.55 1.81 9.29
CA ILE A 155 -22.86 0.85 8.41
C ILE A 155 -21.36 1.12 8.43
N GLU A 156 -20.58 0.06 8.28
CA GLU A 156 -19.14 0.16 8.09
C GLU A 156 -18.76 0.64 6.68
N ARG A 157 -17.53 1.14 6.51
CA ARG A 157 -16.92 1.42 5.20
C ARG A 157 -17.84 2.21 4.25
N VAL A 158 -18.51 3.25 4.76
CA VAL A 158 -19.52 4.05 4.03
C VAL A 158 -19.13 4.40 2.58
N PRO A 159 -17.90 4.88 2.28
CA PRO A 159 -17.48 5.18 0.92
C PRO A 159 -17.57 3.97 -0.04
N ASP A 160 -17.21 2.78 0.45
CA ASP A 160 -17.19 1.55 -0.34
C ASP A 160 -18.62 1.05 -0.61
N PHE A 161 -19.53 1.18 0.38
CA PHE A 161 -20.95 0.88 0.20
C PHE A 161 -21.67 1.86 -0.74
N ILE A 162 -21.31 3.15 -0.72
CA ILE A 162 -21.83 4.14 -1.68
C ILE A 162 -21.43 3.75 -3.10
N GLU A 163 -20.18 3.34 -3.33
CA GLU A 163 -19.75 2.92 -4.66
C GLU A 163 -20.39 1.57 -5.07
N ALA A 164 -20.56 0.63 -4.14
CA ALA A 164 -21.28 -0.63 -4.37
C ALA A 164 -22.73 -0.37 -4.79
N PHE A 165 -23.40 0.56 -4.11
CA PHE A 165 -24.76 0.98 -4.43
C PHE A 165 -24.82 1.59 -5.83
N ARG A 166 -23.89 2.48 -6.16
CA ARG A 166 -23.81 3.14 -7.47
C ARG A 166 -23.57 2.17 -8.62
N ILE A 167 -22.80 1.10 -8.40
CA ILE A 167 -22.64 0.00 -9.36
C ILE A 167 -23.94 -0.82 -9.44
N THR A 168 -24.55 -1.15 -8.31
CA THR A 168 -25.75 -1.99 -8.23
C THR A 168 -26.97 -1.35 -8.91
N TYR A 169 -27.12 -0.03 -8.77
CA TYR A 169 -28.25 0.73 -9.29
C TYR A 169 -27.84 1.66 -10.44
N ALA A 170 -26.82 1.28 -11.22
CA ALA A 170 -26.24 2.10 -12.28
C ALA A 170 -27.26 2.52 -13.36
N ASP A 171 -28.33 1.76 -13.55
CA ASP A 171 -29.42 1.99 -14.49
C ASP A 171 -30.72 2.53 -13.86
N VAL A 172 -30.68 2.92 -12.58
CA VAL A 172 -31.83 3.48 -11.85
C VAL A 172 -31.54 4.93 -11.44
N PRO A 173 -31.89 5.93 -12.29
CA PRO A 173 -31.56 7.34 -12.05
C PRO A 173 -32.06 7.88 -10.70
N ASP A 174 -33.26 7.48 -10.27
CA ASP A 174 -33.85 7.93 -8.99
C ASP A 174 -33.02 7.45 -7.79
N ALA A 175 -32.50 6.21 -7.85
CA ALA A 175 -31.65 5.65 -6.80
C ALA A 175 -30.33 6.43 -6.71
N LEU A 176 -29.70 6.70 -7.86
CA LEU A 176 -28.47 7.48 -7.94
C LEU A 176 -28.69 8.93 -7.46
N ALA A 177 -29.79 9.57 -7.85
CA ALA A 177 -30.11 10.93 -7.43
C ALA A 177 -30.33 11.05 -5.92
N GLN A 178 -30.96 10.04 -5.30
CA GLN A 178 -31.14 9.98 -3.84
C GLN A 178 -29.81 9.78 -3.10
N MET A 179 -28.95 8.88 -3.58
CA MET A 179 -27.61 8.69 -2.99
C MET A 179 -26.74 9.95 -3.17
N ASP A 180 -26.78 10.59 -4.33
CA ASP A 180 -26.06 11.85 -4.57
C ASP A 180 -26.55 12.99 -3.68
N PHE A 181 -27.86 13.05 -3.36
CA PHE A 181 -28.40 13.98 -2.38
C PHE A 181 -27.86 13.72 -0.98
N VAL A 182 -27.79 12.46 -0.54
CA VAL A 182 -27.19 12.10 0.76
C VAL A 182 -25.73 12.53 0.85
N VAL A 183 -24.93 12.25 -0.19
CA VAL A 183 -23.52 12.67 -0.25
C VAL A 183 -23.41 14.20 -0.21
N ALA A 184 -24.23 14.92 -0.98
CA ALA A 184 -24.25 16.38 -0.98
C ALA A 184 -24.65 16.96 0.38
N LEU A 185 -25.64 16.35 1.05
CA LEU A 185 -26.11 16.76 2.37
C LEU A 185 -25.00 16.61 3.43
N GLN A 186 -24.32 15.46 3.45
CA GLN A 186 -23.19 15.23 4.36
C GLN A 186 -22.05 16.22 4.09
N ALA A 187 -21.70 16.44 2.81
CA ALA A 187 -20.65 17.38 2.44
C ALA A 187 -20.94 18.81 2.89
N LEU A 188 -22.16 19.31 2.69
CA LEU A 188 -22.58 20.65 3.14
C LEU A 188 -22.42 20.82 4.66
N ILE A 189 -22.76 19.78 5.44
CA ILE A 189 -22.66 19.82 6.91
C ILE A 189 -21.19 19.78 7.36
N ILE A 190 -20.38 18.89 6.77
CA ILE A 190 -18.96 18.74 7.12
C ILE A 190 -18.19 20.02 6.79
N GLU A 191 -18.38 20.57 5.58
CA GLU A 191 -17.68 21.75 5.10
C GLU A 191 -18.06 23.03 5.87
N ALA A 192 -19.22 23.06 6.52
CA ALA A 192 -19.63 24.17 7.37
C ALA A 192 -18.86 24.25 8.70
N ILE A 193 -18.21 23.16 9.15
CA ILE A 193 -17.43 23.12 10.40
C ILE A 193 -16.00 22.56 10.14
N PRO A 194 -15.13 23.28 9.40
CA PRO A 194 -13.81 22.78 9.01
C PRO A 194 -12.83 22.38 10.13
N PRO A 195 -12.78 23.05 11.30
CA PRO A 195 -11.80 22.72 12.34
C PRO A 195 -11.85 21.27 12.83
N LEU A 196 -13.03 20.64 12.78
CA LEU A 196 -13.20 19.26 13.22
C LEU A 196 -12.55 18.24 12.27
N ALA A 197 -12.48 18.54 10.97
CA ALA A 197 -11.81 17.66 10.00
C ALA A 197 -10.29 17.56 10.24
N GLN A 198 -9.71 18.52 10.96
CA GLN A 198 -8.29 18.57 11.31
C GLN A 198 -8.00 18.06 12.73
N SER A 199 -9.05 17.77 13.51
CA SER A 199 -8.90 17.26 14.88
C SER A 199 -8.50 15.77 14.86
N PRO A 200 -7.72 15.30 15.85
CA PRO A 200 -7.45 13.87 15.98
C PRO A 200 -8.76 13.12 16.14
N VAL A 201 -8.90 12.01 15.42
CA VAL A 201 -10.03 11.10 15.60
C VAL A 201 -9.89 10.45 16.96
N VAL A 202 -10.95 10.54 17.77
CA VAL A 202 -11.05 9.86 19.07
C VAL A 202 -11.86 8.59 18.84
N ASP A 203 -11.53 7.50 19.53
CA ASP A 203 -12.39 6.32 19.49
C ASP A 203 -13.72 6.65 20.16
N ALA A 204 -14.83 6.49 19.44
CA ALA A 204 -16.13 6.51 20.08
C ALA A 204 -16.20 5.28 21.00
N GLU A 205 -16.96 5.38 22.09
CA GLU A 205 -17.35 4.21 22.88
C GLU A 205 -18.76 3.77 22.47
N GLY A 206 -18.99 2.46 22.41
CA GLY A 206 -20.29 1.87 22.05
C GLY A 206 -21.42 2.39 22.94
N GLY A 207 -22.45 2.99 22.31
CA GLY A 207 -23.58 3.60 23.02
C GLY A 207 -23.25 4.83 23.88
N HIS A 208 -22.02 5.35 23.84
CA HIS A 208 -21.60 6.53 24.61
C HIS A 208 -22.24 7.82 24.09
N VAL A 209 -22.54 8.71 25.02
CA VAL A 209 -23.17 10.00 24.75
C VAL A 209 -22.63 11.07 25.69
N GLU A 210 -22.27 12.20 25.11
CA GLU A 210 -21.84 13.39 25.83
C GLU A 210 -22.45 14.67 25.23
N LEU A 211 -22.39 15.74 26.02
CA LEU A 211 -22.93 17.04 25.66
C LEU A 211 -22.02 17.73 24.62
N PRO A 212 -22.54 18.11 23.44
CA PRO A 212 -21.75 18.82 22.45
C PRO A 212 -21.33 20.22 22.96
N PRO A 213 -20.08 20.67 22.72
CA PRO A 213 -19.62 22.00 23.14
C PRO A 213 -20.43 23.16 22.54
N GLU A 214 -20.40 24.32 23.21
CA GLU A 214 -21.18 25.50 22.79
C GLU A 214 -20.83 25.98 21.37
N ASP A 215 -19.54 26.03 21.02
CA ASP A 215 -19.11 26.45 19.68
C ASP A 215 -19.64 25.50 18.60
N PHE A 216 -19.62 24.19 18.86
CA PHE A 216 -20.19 23.20 17.96
C PHE A 216 -21.70 23.34 17.83
N TRP A 217 -22.41 23.48 18.95
CA TRP A 217 -23.86 23.67 18.96
C TRP A 217 -24.27 24.87 18.11
N ARG A 218 -23.57 26.01 18.24
CA ARG A 218 -23.84 27.22 17.44
C ARG A 218 -23.62 26.95 15.95
N SER A 219 -22.43 26.50 15.56
CA SER A 219 -22.10 26.27 14.14
C SER A 219 -23.00 25.22 13.48
N CYS A 220 -23.31 24.14 14.20
CA CYS A 220 -24.17 23.07 13.69
C CYS A 220 -25.63 23.55 13.56
N THR A 221 -26.15 24.28 14.56
CA THR A 221 -27.51 24.83 14.51
C THR A 221 -27.67 25.81 13.34
N ASP A 222 -26.73 26.74 13.16
CA ASP A 222 -26.74 27.71 12.06
C ASP A 222 -26.80 27.00 10.70
N MET A 223 -25.98 25.95 10.53
CA MET A 223 -25.96 25.16 9.30
C MET A 223 -27.27 24.41 9.08
N LEU A 224 -27.79 23.72 10.10
CA LEU A 224 -29.04 22.95 10.00
C LEU A 224 -30.27 23.84 9.75
N GLN A 225 -30.25 25.11 10.14
CA GLN A 225 -31.34 26.05 9.85
C GLN A 225 -31.40 26.45 8.37
N ILE A 226 -30.25 26.52 7.69
CA ILE A 226 -30.17 26.94 6.27
C ILE A 226 -30.04 25.77 5.29
N ILE A 227 -29.93 24.53 5.80
CA ILE A 227 -29.64 23.32 5.00
C ILE A 227 -30.71 23.04 3.94
N ASP A 228 -31.99 23.31 4.21
CA ASP A 228 -33.08 23.13 3.25
C ASP A 228 -32.85 24.01 2.01
N GLN A 229 -32.49 25.27 2.22
CA GLN A 229 -32.19 26.20 1.14
C GLN A 229 -30.93 25.80 0.36
N GLN A 230 -29.85 25.42 1.06
CA GLN A 230 -28.59 25.04 0.42
C GLN A 230 -28.69 23.73 -0.37
N SER A 231 -29.54 22.80 0.08
CA SER A 231 -29.69 21.48 -0.52
C SER A 231 -30.88 21.36 -1.49
N ALA A 232 -31.67 22.43 -1.67
CA ALA A 232 -32.90 22.44 -2.48
C ALA A 232 -32.74 21.86 -3.89
N ALA A 233 -31.66 22.19 -4.60
CA ALA A 233 -31.40 21.69 -5.96
C ALA A 233 -31.08 20.18 -6.01
N TRP A 234 -30.51 19.62 -4.93
CA TRP A 234 -30.28 18.18 -4.79
C TRP A 234 -31.57 17.47 -4.38
N ARG A 235 -32.29 18.03 -3.40
CA ARG A 235 -33.57 17.49 -2.93
C ARG A 235 -34.62 17.45 -4.04
N GLN A 236 -34.70 18.50 -4.87
CA GLN A 236 -35.60 18.52 -6.03
C GLN A 236 -35.30 17.37 -7.02
N ARG A 237 -34.02 17.02 -7.21
CA ARG A 237 -33.61 15.91 -8.08
C ARG A 237 -33.86 14.54 -7.45
N ALA A 238 -33.66 14.40 -6.14
CA ALA A 238 -33.91 13.16 -5.40
C ALA A 238 -35.40 12.84 -5.21
N GLY A 239 -36.26 13.86 -5.29
CA GLY A 239 -37.69 13.77 -5.02
C GLY A 239 -38.01 13.71 -3.52
N SER A 240 -39.29 13.85 -3.17
CA SER A 240 -39.76 13.91 -1.77
C SER A 240 -40.24 12.56 -1.19
N SER A 241 -39.98 11.45 -1.89
CA SER A 241 -40.50 10.11 -1.48
C SER A 241 -39.94 9.59 -0.16
N LEU A 242 -38.88 10.22 0.35
CA LEU A 242 -38.20 9.89 1.61
C LEU A 242 -38.29 11.03 2.63
N ASP A 243 -39.22 11.98 2.42
CA ASP A 243 -39.53 13.01 3.40
C ASP A 243 -40.63 12.52 4.34
N GLY A 244 -40.40 12.64 5.65
CA GLY A 244 -41.38 12.36 6.68
C GLY A 244 -42.21 13.58 7.07
N GLU A 245 -43.29 13.34 7.81
CA GLU A 245 -44.11 14.37 8.46
C GLU A 245 -44.19 14.07 9.96
N VAL A 246 -44.12 15.12 10.80
CA VAL A 246 -44.25 14.98 12.26
C VAL A 246 -45.64 14.46 12.62
N GLY A 247 -45.70 13.32 13.32
CA GLY A 247 -46.95 12.62 13.65
C GLY A 247 -47.50 11.74 12.52
N GLY A 248 -46.88 11.76 11.34
CA GLY A 248 -47.32 10.98 10.18
C GLY A 248 -46.76 9.55 10.14
N TYR A 249 -45.72 9.25 10.92
CA TYR A 249 -45.06 7.95 10.94
C TYR A 249 -45.43 7.14 12.18
N LYS A 250 -45.93 5.92 11.98
CA LYS A 250 -46.16 4.98 13.08
C LYS A 250 -44.89 4.22 13.39
N ALA A 251 -44.10 4.74 14.31
CA ALA A 251 -42.81 4.16 14.65
C ALA A 251 -42.96 2.81 15.41
N PRO A 252 -42.04 1.86 15.25
CA PRO A 252 -42.10 0.54 15.88
C PRO A 252 -41.70 0.59 17.37
N LEU A 253 -42.43 1.34 18.21
CA LEU A 253 -42.07 1.66 19.61
C LEU A 253 -42.38 0.56 20.64
N THR A 254 -42.03 -0.68 20.35
CA THR A 254 -41.93 -1.77 21.34
C THR A 254 -40.52 -2.34 21.34
N TRP A 255 -40.07 -2.94 22.45
CA TRP A 255 -38.72 -3.51 22.55
C TRP A 255 -38.37 -4.44 21.37
N GLU A 256 -39.29 -5.34 21.01
CA GLU A 256 -39.07 -6.32 19.94
C GLU A 256 -39.17 -5.68 18.55
N SER A 257 -40.18 -4.84 18.31
CA SER A 257 -40.35 -4.21 17.00
C SER A 257 -39.25 -3.19 16.70
N PHE A 258 -38.85 -2.39 17.69
CA PHE A 258 -37.76 -1.42 17.54
C PHE A 258 -36.43 -2.15 17.38
N GLY A 259 -36.14 -3.13 18.24
CA GLY A 259 -34.89 -3.89 18.15
C GLY A 259 -34.74 -4.57 16.79
N ASN A 260 -35.81 -5.21 16.29
CA ASN A 260 -35.81 -5.80 14.95
C ASN A 260 -35.63 -4.73 13.86
N ALA A 261 -36.35 -3.61 13.94
CA ALA A 261 -36.25 -2.56 12.94
C ALA A 261 -34.87 -1.88 12.94
N ALA A 262 -34.25 -1.67 14.10
CA ALA A 262 -32.89 -1.15 14.19
C ALA A 262 -31.88 -2.13 13.58
N PHE A 263 -32.02 -3.44 13.87
CA PHE A 263 -31.16 -4.49 13.33
C PHE A 263 -31.29 -4.66 11.81
N THR A 264 -32.47 -4.43 11.24
CA THR A 264 -32.71 -4.57 9.79
C THR A 264 -32.62 -3.26 9.01
N GLY A 265 -32.20 -2.14 9.63
CA GLY A 265 -32.08 -0.84 8.97
C GLY A 265 -33.42 -0.12 8.71
N ASP A 266 -34.50 -0.55 9.36
CA ASP A 266 -35.89 -0.15 9.09
C ASP A 266 -36.50 0.81 10.09
N ALA A 267 -35.77 1.15 11.15
CA ALA A 267 -36.27 2.01 12.22
C ALA A 267 -36.63 3.42 11.70
N LEU A 268 -35.83 3.97 10.79
CA LEU A 268 -35.99 5.33 10.25
C LEU A 268 -35.95 5.32 8.72
N PRO A 269 -37.12 5.34 8.04
CA PRO A 269 -37.18 5.25 6.59
C PRO A 269 -37.18 6.62 5.88
N PHE A 270 -36.62 7.67 6.49
CA PHE A 270 -36.67 9.04 5.96
C PHE A 270 -35.30 9.71 5.93
N LEU A 271 -35.06 10.57 4.94
CA LEU A 271 -33.87 11.44 4.86
C LEU A 271 -34.04 12.75 5.62
N GLY A 272 -35.29 13.16 5.85
CA GLY A 272 -35.61 14.34 6.62
C GLY A 272 -37.10 14.45 6.89
N VAL A 273 -37.49 15.50 7.60
CA VAL A 273 -38.85 15.74 8.06
C VAL A 273 -39.27 17.17 7.80
N ASN A 274 -40.50 17.36 7.34
CA ASN A 274 -41.09 18.69 7.22
C ASN A 274 -41.72 19.10 8.57
N VAL A 275 -41.26 20.22 9.11
CA VAL A 275 -41.79 20.88 10.31
C VAL A 275 -42.21 22.29 9.93
N THR A 276 -43.50 22.61 10.02
CA THR A 276 -44.04 23.96 9.74
C THR A 276 -43.52 24.60 8.43
N ALA A 277 -43.49 23.81 7.35
CA ALA A 277 -43.00 24.18 6.01
C ALA A 277 -41.47 24.37 5.85
N THR A 278 -40.67 24.00 6.85
CA THR A 278 -39.21 23.88 6.75
C THR A 278 -38.80 22.41 6.84
N TRP A 279 -37.83 22.00 6.01
CA TRP A 279 -37.31 20.63 6.07
C TRP A 279 -36.04 20.54 6.92
N TYR A 280 -35.98 19.50 7.75
CA TYR A 280 -34.82 19.20 8.59
C TYR A 280 -34.29 17.81 8.26
N PRO A 281 -32.97 17.63 8.12
CA PRO A 281 -32.39 16.31 7.89
C PRO A 281 -32.49 15.44 9.14
N ILE A 282 -32.61 14.13 8.95
CA ILE A 282 -32.68 13.12 10.01
C ILE A 282 -31.59 12.08 9.78
N ALA A 283 -30.98 11.57 10.85
CA ALA A 283 -30.07 10.42 10.80
C ALA A 283 -28.94 10.60 9.77
N VAL A 284 -28.36 11.79 9.67
CA VAL A 284 -27.47 12.22 8.57
C VAL A 284 -26.30 11.25 8.38
N ARG A 285 -25.71 10.77 9.49
CA ARG A 285 -24.61 9.79 9.42
C ARG A 285 -25.08 8.46 8.81
N SER A 286 -26.28 8.01 9.17
CA SER A 286 -26.85 6.70 8.78
C SER A 286 -27.63 6.72 7.46
N ALA A 287 -27.84 7.90 6.87
CA ALA A 287 -28.60 8.08 5.63
C ALA A 287 -28.14 7.20 4.44
N PRO A 288 -26.82 6.95 4.22
CA PRO A 288 -26.39 6.01 3.17
C PRO A 288 -26.96 4.59 3.35
N GLY A 289 -26.93 4.07 4.58
CA GLY A 289 -27.48 2.75 4.91
C GLY A 289 -28.98 2.66 4.66
N MET A 290 -29.73 3.68 5.08
CA MET A 290 -31.17 3.78 4.85
C MET A 290 -31.53 3.72 3.35
N ILE A 291 -30.79 4.43 2.50
CA ILE A 291 -31.00 4.41 1.04
C ILE A 291 -30.73 3.02 0.46
N ILE A 292 -29.65 2.37 0.91
CA ILE A 292 -29.30 1.01 0.48
C ILE A 292 -30.46 0.06 0.79
N ASP A 293 -30.98 0.07 2.01
CA ASP A 293 -32.04 -0.84 2.44
C ASP A 293 -33.38 -0.56 1.75
N HIS A 294 -33.71 0.72 1.53
CA HIS A 294 -34.90 1.12 0.78
C HIS A 294 -34.93 0.54 -0.63
N TRP A 295 -33.83 0.68 -1.36
CA TRP A 295 -33.75 0.20 -2.75
C TRP A 295 -33.56 -1.31 -2.82
N ALA A 296 -32.92 -1.94 -1.83
CA ALA A 296 -32.83 -3.39 -1.73
C ALA A 296 -34.23 -4.04 -1.70
N LYS A 297 -35.17 -3.43 -0.97
CA LYS A 297 -36.55 -3.92 -0.84
C LYS A 297 -37.40 -3.78 -2.10
N LYS A 298 -37.08 -2.82 -2.97
CA LYS A 298 -37.83 -2.58 -4.21
C LYS A 298 -37.61 -3.65 -5.29
N ASN A 299 -36.70 -4.62 -5.06
CA ASN A 299 -36.37 -5.72 -5.97
C ASN A 299 -36.05 -5.23 -7.40
N ALA A 300 -34.86 -4.66 -7.59
CA ALA A 300 -34.34 -4.39 -8.92
C ALA A 300 -34.19 -5.69 -9.73
N SER A 301 -34.42 -5.62 -11.03
CA SER A 301 -34.45 -6.77 -11.94
C SER A 301 -33.05 -7.16 -12.42
N GLY A 302 -32.49 -8.26 -11.90
CA GLY A 302 -31.27 -8.91 -12.42
C GLY A 302 -30.04 -8.00 -12.57
N VAL A 303 -28.98 -8.52 -13.20
CA VAL A 303 -27.78 -7.72 -13.51
C VAL A 303 -27.86 -7.19 -14.94
N SER A 304 -27.80 -5.87 -15.11
CA SER A 304 -27.86 -5.22 -16.41
C SER A 304 -26.48 -4.95 -17.03
N PRO A 305 -26.39 -4.71 -18.35
CA PRO A 305 -25.13 -4.35 -19.00
C PRO A 305 -24.49 -3.08 -18.42
N GLU A 306 -25.27 -2.12 -17.93
CA GLU A 306 -24.72 -0.89 -17.35
C GLU A 306 -24.03 -1.14 -16.00
N MET A 307 -24.59 -2.03 -15.18
CA MET A 307 -23.94 -2.45 -13.94
C MET A 307 -22.57 -3.12 -14.22
N HIS A 308 -22.50 -3.98 -15.24
CA HIS A 308 -21.23 -4.56 -15.70
C HIS A 308 -20.24 -3.51 -16.19
N ARG A 309 -20.69 -2.49 -16.95
CA ARG A 309 -19.81 -1.37 -17.39
C ARG A 309 -19.25 -0.62 -16.20
N ARG A 310 -20.08 -0.34 -15.19
CA ARG A 310 -19.67 0.44 -14.02
C ARG A 310 -18.66 -0.31 -13.16
N LEU A 311 -18.90 -1.60 -12.89
CA LEU A 311 -17.88 -2.44 -12.23
C LEU A 311 -16.62 -2.59 -13.08
N GLY A 312 -16.77 -2.79 -14.39
CA GLY A 312 -15.64 -2.89 -15.32
C GLY A 312 -14.76 -1.65 -15.32
N ARG A 313 -15.38 -0.46 -15.28
CA ARG A 313 -14.68 0.82 -15.13
C ARG A 313 -13.96 0.93 -13.78
N PHE A 314 -14.62 0.55 -12.69
CA PHE A 314 -14.00 0.55 -11.36
C PHE A 314 -12.72 -0.30 -11.32
N VAL A 315 -12.75 -1.51 -11.88
CA VAL A 315 -11.55 -2.37 -11.96
C VAL A 315 -10.51 -1.80 -12.91
N PHE A 316 -10.94 -1.28 -14.07
CA PHE A 316 -10.04 -0.66 -15.05
C PHE A 316 -9.23 0.48 -14.46
N GLU A 317 -9.84 1.33 -13.64
CA GLU A 317 -9.15 2.47 -13.00
C GLU A 317 -8.03 2.03 -12.02
N ARG A 318 -7.98 0.75 -11.61
CA ARG A 318 -7.10 0.23 -10.56
C ARG A 318 -6.01 -0.72 -11.04
N PHE A 319 -6.14 -1.28 -12.25
CA PHE A 319 -5.17 -2.25 -12.77
C PHE A 319 -4.90 -2.04 -14.27
N GLU A 320 -3.62 -1.93 -14.62
CA GLU A 320 -3.14 -1.97 -15.99
C GLU A 320 -3.54 -3.30 -16.69
N GLY A 321 -3.71 -3.27 -18.02
CA GLY A 321 -4.04 -4.47 -18.79
C GLY A 321 -5.48 -4.99 -18.56
N THR A 322 -6.35 -4.16 -17.96
CA THR A 322 -7.76 -4.49 -17.78
C THR A 322 -8.57 -4.16 -19.03
N LEU A 323 -9.34 -5.13 -19.51
CA LEU A 323 -10.40 -4.94 -20.48
C LEU A 323 -11.73 -4.75 -19.73
N PRO A 324 -12.29 -3.52 -19.68
CA PRO A 324 -13.59 -3.27 -19.05
C PRO A 324 -14.73 -3.88 -19.89
N GLY A 325 -15.70 -4.47 -19.21
CA GLY A 325 -16.83 -5.17 -19.80
C GLY A 325 -18.07 -4.30 -20.06
N PRO A 326 -19.18 -4.92 -20.49
CA PRO A 326 -19.42 -6.37 -20.50
C PRO A 326 -18.59 -7.10 -21.57
N VAL A 327 -17.93 -8.18 -21.15
CA VAL A 327 -17.15 -9.09 -22.00
C VAL A 327 -17.78 -10.49 -21.95
N MET A 328 -17.75 -11.21 -23.06
CA MET A 328 -18.18 -12.60 -23.16
C MET A 328 -16.98 -13.51 -23.43
N LEU A 329 -16.96 -14.68 -22.81
CA LEU A 329 -15.98 -15.72 -23.13
C LEU A 329 -16.35 -16.41 -24.44
N VAL A 330 -15.36 -16.64 -25.30
CA VAL A 330 -15.50 -17.40 -26.55
C VAL A 330 -14.61 -18.63 -26.47
N LEU A 331 -15.23 -19.81 -26.45
CA LEU A 331 -14.55 -21.10 -26.37
C LEU A 331 -14.60 -21.77 -27.73
N ASP A 332 -13.44 -21.93 -28.36
CA ASP A 332 -13.28 -22.29 -29.77
C ASP A 332 -14.02 -21.32 -30.70
N SER A 333 -15.32 -21.55 -30.93
CA SER A 333 -16.21 -20.67 -31.71
C SER A 333 -17.57 -20.41 -31.03
N GLU A 334 -17.79 -20.93 -29.82
CA GLU A 334 -19.02 -20.77 -29.06
C GLU A 334 -18.91 -19.59 -28.08
N VAL A 335 -19.85 -18.65 -28.16
CA VAL A 335 -19.92 -17.52 -27.21
C VAL A 335 -20.71 -17.95 -25.97
N CYS A 336 -20.06 -17.97 -24.81
CA CYS A 336 -20.67 -18.32 -23.53
C CYS A 336 -21.57 -17.18 -23.01
N LYS A 337 -22.84 -17.17 -23.44
CA LYS A 337 -23.79 -16.09 -23.09
C LYS A 337 -24.23 -16.07 -21.62
N GLU A 338 -24.07 -17.18 -20.93
CA GLU A 338 -24.60 -17.40 -19.58
C GLU A 338 -23.76 -16.76 -18.47
N LEU A 339 -22.50 -16.41 -18.77
CA LEU A 339 -21.57 -15.79 -17.82
C LEU A 339 -21.01 -14.47 -18.41
N PRO A 340 -21.77 -13.36 -18.32
CA PRO A 340 -21.23 -12.05 -18.65
C PRO A 340 -20.15 -11.64 -17.65
N ILE A 341 -19.06 -11.07 -18.16
CA ILE A 341 -17.88 -10.68 -17.38
C ILE A 341 -17.82 -9.16 -17.31
N SER A 342 -17.72 -8.60 -16.09
CA SER A 342 -17.59 -7.16 -15.86
C SER A 342 -16.20 -6.64 -16.23
N SER A 343 -15.15 -7.42 -16.00
CA SER A 343 -13.79 -7.08 -16.42
C SER A 343 -12.92 -8.32 -16.60
N VAL A 344 -11.98 -8.21 -17.54
CA VAL A 344 -10.94 -9.21 -17.75
C VAL A 344 -9.59 -8.52 -17.53
N THR A 345 -8.80 -8.99 -16.58
CA THR A 345 -7.48 -8.40 -16.31
C THR A 345 -6.38 -9.45 -16.44
N SER A 346 -5.36 -9.15 -17.24
CA SER A 346 -4.18 -10.01 -17.40
C SER A 346 -3.12 -9.66 -16.37
N ALA A 347 -2.56 -10.66 -15.69
CA ALA A 347 -1.46 -10.52 -14.75
C ALA A 347 -0.44 -11.67 -14.92
N ALA A 348 0.70 -11.58 -14.24
CA ALA A 348 1.71 -12.65 -14.27
C ALA A 348 1.17 -13.99 -13.77
N THR A 349 0.24 -13.96 -12.81
CA THR A 349 -0.40 -15.14 -12.19
C THR A 349 -1.57 -15.74 -12.99
N GLY A 350 -1.97 -15.11 -14.10
CA GLY A 350 -3.09 -15.58 -14.94
C GLY A 350 -4.04 -14.46 -15.36
N VAL A 351 -5.24 -14.85 -15.80
CA VAL A 351 -6.29 -13.96 -16.29
C VAL A 351 -7.47 -13.98 -15.32
N TYR A 352 -7.80 -12.81 -14.77
CA TYR A 352 -8.88 -12.65 -13.80
C TYR A 352 -10.17 -12.21 -14.46
N LEU A 353 -11.25 -12.95 -14.21
CA LEU A 353 -12.59 -12.69 -14.70
C LEU A 353 -13.47 -12.26 -13.53
N VAL A 354 -13.78 -10.97 -13.44
CA VAL A 354 -14.69 -10.45 -12.41
C VAL A 354 -16.12 -10.46 -12.96
N CYS A 355 -17.00 -11.22 -12.33
CA CYS A 355 -18.36 -11.44 -12.79
C CYS A 355 -19.36 -10.91 -11.77
N LEU A 356 -19.99 -9.77 -12.08
CA LEU A 356 -21.11 -9.26 -11.31
C LEU A 356 -22.30 -10.22 -11.43
N CYS A 357 -22.92 -10.56 -10.31
CA CYS A 357 -24.06 -11.48 -10.28
C CYS A 357 -25.16 -11.00 -9.32
N ASP A 358 -26.38 -11.52 -9.51
CA ASP A 358 -27.49 -11.24 -8.60
C ASP A 358 -27.30 -12.05 -7.31
N HIS A 359 -27.32 -11.37 -6.16
CA HIS A 359 -27.16 -12.00 -4.85
C HIS A 359 -28.18 -13.12 -4.59
N LYS A 360 -29.43 -12.99 -5.08
CA LYS A 360 -30.47 -14.01 -4.88
C LYS A 360 -30.25 -15.26 -5.72
N LEU A 361 -29.48 -15.12 -6.80
CA LEU A 361 -29.19 -16.19 -7.75
C LEU A 361 -27.75 -16.69 -7.63
N LEU A 362 -27.05 -16.39 -6.53
CA LEU A 362 -25.63 -16.70 -6.37
C LEU A 362 -25.30 -18.17 -6.62
N ASN A 363 -26.08 -19.09 -6.02
CA ASN A 363 -25.88 -20.55 -6.23
C ASN A 363 -26.00 -20.94 -7.71
N LYS A 364 -26.95 -20.33 -8.44
CA LYS A 364 -27.12 -20.56 -9.88
C LYS A 364 -25.93 -20.02 -10.68
N HIS A 365 -25.47 -18.81 -10.36
CA HIS A 365 -24.29 -18.23 -11.00
C HIS A 365 -23.01 -19.02 -10.72
N SER A 366 -22.85 -19.55 -9.50
CA SER A 366 -21.75 -20.46 -9.15
C SER A 366 -21.77 -21.74 -9.99
N ALA A 367 -22.94 -22.36 -10.17
CA ALA A 367 -23.08 -23.54 -11.02
C ALA A 367 -22.75 -23.23 -12.49
N ILE A 368 -23.20 -22.07 -13.02
CA ILE A 368 -22.88 -21.61 -14.38
C ILE A 368 -21.37 -21.40 -14.52
N ALA A 369 -20.73 -20.68 -13.60
CA ALA A 369 -19.29 -20.42 -13.64
C ALA A 369 -18.47 -21.73 -13.62
N THR A 370 -18.90 -22.70 -12.79
CA THR A 370 -18.28 -24.03 -12.74
C THR A 370 -18.41 -24.77 -14.08
N ALA A 371 -19.59 -24.73 -14.69
CA ALA A 371 -19.83 -25.34 -16.00
C ALA A 371 -19.02 -24.66 -17.12
N VAL A 372 -18.89 -23.34 -17.09
CA VAL A 372 -18.06 -22.58 -18.05
C VAL A 372 -16.58 -22.94 -17.89
N LEU A 373 -16.07 -23.04 -16.67
CA LEU A 373 -14.68 -23.45 -16.43
C LEU A 373 -14.42 -24.89 -16.89
N ALA A 374 -15.37 -25.80 -16.68
CA ALA A 374 -15.28 -27.17 -17.18
C ALA A 374 -15.27 -27.24 -18.72
N LYS A 375 -16.07 -26.40 -19.40
CA LYS A 375 -16.01 -26.24 -20.86
C LYS A 375 -14.68 -25.65 -21.32
N ALA A 376 -14.16 -24.64 -20.62
CA ALA A 376 -12.89 -23.99 -20.96
C ALA A 376 -11.71 -24.98 -20.93
N ARG A 377 -11.69 -25.93 -19.98
CA ARG A 377 -10.69 -27.01 -19.91
C ARG A 377 -10.68 -27.95 -21.11
N GLN A 378 -11.77 -28.03 -21.87
CA GLN A 378 -11.90 -28.87 -23.06
C GLN A 378 -11.66 -28.09 -24.36
N ALA A 379 -11.68 -26.75 -24.30
CA ALA A 379 -11.51 -25.88 -25.46
C ALA A 379 -10.05 -25.82 -25.91
N LYS A 380 -9.82 -25.67 -27.22
CA LYS A 380 -8.49 -25.47 -27.80
C LYS A 380 -8.10 -24.00 -27.86
N SER A 381 -9.09 -23.11 -27.94
CA SER A 381 -8.90 -21.67 -28.00
C SER A 381 -9.84 -20.95 -27.05
N ILE A 382 -9.28 -20.05 -26.25
CA ILE A 382 -10.03 -19.16 -25.36
C ILE A 382 -9.83 -17.72 -25.84
N ARG A 383 -10.92 -17.04 -26.15
CA ARG A 383 -10.97 -15.66 -26.64
C ARG A 383 -12.02 -14.86 -25.87
N PHE A 384 -11.96 -13.55 -26.00
CA PHE A 384 -12.88 -12.64 -25.33
C PHE A 384 -13.61 -11.79 -26.35
N LYS A 385 -14.90 -11.52 -26.15
CA LYS A 385 -15.70 -10.70 -27.05
C LYS A 385 -16.33 -9.55 -26.29
N ILE A 386 -15.96 -8.32 -26.66
CA ILE A 386 -16.59 -7.13 -26.09
C ILE A 386 -18.05 -7.07 -26.57
N PHE A 387 -18.98 -6.77 -25.68
CA PHE A 387 -20.39 -6.67 -26.05
C PHE A 387 -20.59 -5.59 -27.13
N GLY A 388 -21.04 -6.00 -28.32
CA GLY A 388 -21.18 -5.10 -29.48
C GLY A 388 -19.87 -4.66 -30.13
N GLY A 389 -18.72 -5.19 -29.69
CA GLY A 389 -17.38 -4.84 -30.16
C GLY A 389 -16.61 -6.02 -30.78
N PRO A 390 -15.30 -5.83 -31.05
CA PRO A 390 -14.45 -6.87 -31.62
C PRO A 390 -14.15 -8.00 -30.64
N GLU A 391 -13.71 -9.13 -31.20
CA GLU A 391 -13.05 -10.19 -30.43
C GLU A 391 -11.61 -9.78 -30.12
N VAL A 392 -11.18 -10.07 -28.90
CA VAL A 392 -9.87 -9.77 -28.35
C VAL A 392 -9.21 -11.09 -27.93
N LEU A 393 -7.98 -11.26 -28.37
CA LEU A 393 -7.11 -12.35 -27.92
C LEU A 393 -6.14 -11.78 -26.89
N LEU A 394 -6.22 -12.26 -25.64
CA LEU A 394 -5.18 -12.02 -24.65
C LEU A 394 -4.11 -13.09 -24.87
N SER A 395 -2.91 -12.68 -25.25
CA SER A 395 -1.86 -13.62 -25.63
C SER A 395 -0.50 -13.14 -25.14
N LYS A 396 0.26 -14.05 -24.53
CA LYS A 396 1.66 -13.81 -24.13
C LYS A 396 2.61 -13.83 -25.34
N ASP A 397 2.30 -14.64 -26.36
CA ASP A 397 3.13 -14.85 -27.56
C ASP A 397 2.52 -14.20 -28.83
N GLY A 398 1.39 -13.52 -28.71
CA GLY A 398 0.62 -12.93 -29.80
C GLY A 398 -0.16 -13.94 -30.65
N ILE A 399 -0.10 -15.24 -30.33
CA ILE A 399 -0.61 -16.34 -31.17
C ILE A 399 -1.62 -17.21 -30.40
N ASN A 400 -1.29 -17.61 -29.18
CA ASN A 400 -2.10 -18.50 -28.35
C ASN A 400 -2.86 -17.72 -27.27
N GLY A 401 -4.14 -18.05 -27.07
CA GLY A 401 -4.95 -17.52 -25.97
C GLY A 401 -4.57 -18.13 -24.61
N PRO A 402 -5.16 -17.65 -23.50
CA PRO A 402 -4.90 -18.23 -22.19
C PRO A 402 -5.38 -19.68 -22.13
N SER A 403 -4.74 -20.48 -21.29
CA SER A 403 -5.21 -21.82 -20.93
C SER A 403 -6.30 -21.75 -19.85
N ALA A 404 -7.07 -22.83 -19.70
CA ALA A 404 -8.14 -22.88 -18.70
C ALA A 404 -7.62 -22.80 -17.25
N ASP A 405 -6.40 -23.28 -17.00
CA ASP A 405 -5.78 -23.24 -15.67
C ASP A 405 -5.25 -21.85 -15.31
N GLU A 406 -5.10 -20.96 -16.30
CA GLU A 406 -4.78 -19.55 -16.10
C GLU A 406 -6.02 -18.69 -15.79
N LEU A 407 -7.24 -19.23 -15.90
CA LEU A 407 -8.48 -18.47 -15.65
C LEU A 407 -8.86 -18.47 -14.17
N HIS A 408 -8.94 -17.28 -13.58
CA HIS A 408 -9.39 -17.04 -12.20
C HIS A 408 -10.74 -16.34 -12.21
N ILE A 409 -11.81 -17.02 -11.81
CA ILE A 409 -13.17 -16.44 -11.78
C ILE A 409 -13.51 -15.93 -10.39
N VAL A 410 -13.82 -14.64 -10.27
CA VAL A 410 -14.29 -13.99 -9.05
C VAL A 410 -15.74 -13.57 -9.24
N LEU A 411 -16.65 -14.18 -8.49
CA LEU A 411 -18.06 -13.81 -8.43
C LEU A 411 -18.24 -12.64 -7.47
N ALA A 412 -18.91 -11.58 -7.94
CA ALA A 412 -19.19 -10.39 -7.18
C ALA A 412 -20.72 -10.21 -7.07
N PRO A 413 -21.38 -10.68 -6.00
CA PRO A 413 -22.81 -10.46 -5.84
C PRO A 413 -23.11 -8.97 -5.61
N ALA A 414 -24.07 -8.45 -6.35
CA ALA A 414 -24.57 -7.08 -6.22
C ALA A 414 -25.15 -6.82 -4.82
N LEU A 415 -25.20 -5.54 -4.42
CA LEU A 415 -25.58 -5.16 -3.06
C LEU A 415 -27.03 -5.57 -2.75
N ALA A 416 -27.22 -6.27 -1.63
CA ALA A 416 -28.49 -6.88 -1.24
C ALA A 416 -29.24 -6.12 -0.13
N GLY A 417 -28.62 -5.11 0.47
CA GLY A 417 -29.03 -4.47 1.72
C GLY A 417 -27.87 -4.41 2.71
N THR A 418 -28.12 -3.87 3.90
CA THR A 418 -27.17 -3.76 5.02
C THR A 418 -27.43 -4.79 6.12
N SER A 419 -28.55 -5.51 6.06
CA SER A 419 -28.93 -6.53 7.06
C SER A 419 -27.94 -7.69 7.13
N ALA A 420 -27.67 -8.18 8.34
CA ALA A 420 -26.81 -9.34 8.56
C ALA A 420 -27.31 -10.59 7.80
N GLY A 421 -26.40 -11.24 7.06
CA GLY A 421 -26.68 -12.46 6.32
C GLY A 421 -25.42 -13.28 6.04
N LEU A 422 -25.61 -14.60 5.86
CA LEU A 422 -24.53 -15.52 5.49
C LEU A 422 -24.63 -15.86 4.00
N LEU A 423 -23.49 -15.85 3.32
CA LEU A 423 -23.37 -16.27 1.93
C LEU A 423 -22.68 -17.63 1.84
N ASN A 424 -23.22 -18.53 1.00
CA ASN A 424 -22.55 -19.78 0.70
C ASN A 424 -21.35 -19.51 -0.21
N LEU A 425 -20.16 -19.87 0.26
CA LEU A 425 -18.95 -19.77 -0.55
C LEU A 425 -18.96 -20.84 -1.66
N PRO A 426 -18.59 -20.48 -2.89
CA PRO A 426 -18.44 -21.46 -3.97
C PRO A 426 -17.26 -22.39 -3.70
N GLU A 427 -17.26 -23.56 -4.34
CA GLU A 427 -16.12 -24.48 -4.29
C GLU A 427 -14.94 -23.96 -5.12
N ASN A 428 -13.71 -24.24 -4.65
CA ASN A 428 -12.50 -23.92 -5.38
C ASN A 428 -12.51 -24.59 -6.77
N PRO A 429 -12.03 -23.93 -7.84
CA PRO A 429 -11.22 -22.71 -7.83
C PRO A 429 -12.00 -21.39 -7.94
N LEU A 430 -13.34 -21.42 -7.88
CA LEU A 430 -14.13 -20.19 -7.93
C LEU A 430 -13.96 -19.39 -6.62
N ARG A 431 -13.86 -18.07 -6.75
CA ARG A 431 -13.77 -17.16 -5.59
C ARG A 431 -14.99 -16.24 -5.54
N LEU A 432 -15.33 -15.77 -4.34
CA LEU A 432 -16.45 -14.87 -4.09
C LEU A 432 -15.97 -13.67 -3.28
N LEU A 433 -16.32 -12.47 -3.72
CA LEU A 433 -16.19 -11.25 -2.94
C LEU A 433 -17.48 -10.43 -3.07
N PRO A 434 -18.28 -10.25 -2.01
CA PRO A 434 -19.40 -9.31 -2.03
C PRO A 434 -18.98 -7.94 -2.55
N LEU A 435 -19.86 -7.24 -3.27
CA LEU A 435 -19.43 -6.06 -4.04
C LEU A 435 -18.74 -4.97 -3.20
N ALA A 436 -19.21 -4.71 -1.97
CA ALA A 436 -18.56 -3.75 -1.07
C ALA A 436 -17.15 -4.23 -0.66
N ASP A 437 -16.97 -5.51 -0.35
CA ASP A 437 -15.66 -6.10 -0.04
C ASP A 437 -14.74 -6.12 -1.24
N LEU A 438 -15.26 -6.40 -2.44
CA LEU A 438 -14.51 -6.31 -3.68
C LEU A 438 -13.98 -4.89 -3.86
N ILE A 439 -14.81 -3.87 -3.61
CA ILE A 439 -14.38 -2.47 -3.70
C ILE A 439 -13.26 -2.19 -2.70
N THR A 440 -13.45 -2.52 -1.43
CA THR A 440 -12.43 -2.35 -0.38
C THR A 440 -11.09 -3.00 -0.77
N ILE A 441 -11.13 -4.26 -1.20
CA ILE A 441 -9.94 -5.05 -1.52
C ILE A 441 -9.29 -4.54 -2.81
N PHE A 442 -10.03 -4.42 -3.91
CA PHE A 442 -9.47 -4.02 -5.21
C PHE A 442 -8.92 -2.59 -5.19
N ASP A 443 -9.55 -1.71 -4.42
CA ASP A 443 -9.05 -0.35 -4.21
C ASP A 443 -7.73 -0.34 -3.42
N SER A 444 -7.46 -1.34 -2.60
CA SER A 444 -6.28 -1.39 -1.72
C SER A 444 -5.11 -2.23 -2.24
N LEU A 445 -5.33 -3.07 -3.27
CA LEU A 445 -4.27 -3.90 -3.86
C LEU A 445 -3.25 -3.07 -4.65
N LYS A 446 -1.95 -3.41 -4.54
CA LYS A 446 -0.93 -2.81 -5.42
C LYS A 446 -0.95 -3.47 -6.80
N ASN A 447 -1.17 -4.78 -6.85
CA ASN A 447 -1.28 -5.57 -8.07
C ASN A 447 -2.13 -6.83 -7.85
N LEU A 448 -2.38 -7.61 -8.90
CA LEU A 448 -3.16 -8.86 -8.83
C LEU A 448 -2.35 -10.09 -8.38
N GLU A 449 -1.05 -9.95 -8.11
CA GLU A 449 -0.26 -11.01 -7.45
C GLU A 449 -0.51 -11.00 -5.94
N ASP A 450 -0.62 -9.80 -5.35
CA ASP A 450 -1.10 -9.60 -3.98
C ASP A 450 -2.46 -10.24 -3.76
N LEU A 451 -3.27 -10.29 -4.83
CA LEU A 451 -4.53 -11.03 -4.85
C LEU A 451 -4.21 -12.47 -4.44
N GLN A 452 -3.59 -13.31 -5.28
CA GLN A 452 -3.35 -14.74 -4.96
C GLN A 452 -2.75 -15.01 -3.58
N ARG A 453 -1.85 -14.16 -3.09
CA ARG A 453 -1.28 -14.27 -1.74
C ARG A 453 -2.33 -14.13 -0.64
N TYR A 454 -3.27 -13.20 -0.79
CA TYR A 454 -4.43 -13.09 0.10
C TYR A 454 -5.32 -14.36 0.07
N TRP A 455 -5.57 -14.98 -1.09
CA TRP A 455 -6.35 -16.23 -1.13
C TRP A 455 -5.59 -17.39 -0.48
N ALA A 456 -4.27 -17.47 -0.69
CA ALA A 456 -3.43 -18.47 -0.04
C ALA A 456 -3.44 -18.30 1.49
N PHE A 457 -3.39 -17.05 1.97
CA PHE A 457 -3.57 -16.69 3.37
C PHE A 457 -4.93 -17.17 3.90
N CYS A 458 -6.03 -16.81 3.24
CA CYS A 458 -7.38 -17.23 3.64
C CYS A 458 -7.55 -18.75 3.67
N ASP A 459 -7.08 -19.45 2.62
CA ASP A 459 -7.17 -20.90 2.53
C ASP A 459 -6.36 -21.59 3.64
N GLY A 460 -5.18 -21.05 3.98
CA GLY A 460 -4.31 -21.56 5.03
C GLY A 460 -4.91 -21.46 6.44
N GLN A 461 -5.75 -20.44 6.70
CA GLN A 461 -6.37 -20.21 8.01
C GLN A 461 -7.77 -20.80 8.15
N ARG A 462 -8.35 -21.33 7.06
CA ARG A 462 -9.77 -21.74 7.00
C ARG A 462 -10.19 -22.75 8.07
N SER A 463 -9.28 -23.61 8.52
CA SER A 463 -9.57 -24.61 9.56
C SER A 463 -9.51 -24.06 10.98
N ALA A 464 -8.79 -22.96 11.21
CA ALA A 464 -8.59 -22.35 12.53
C ALA A 464 -9.55 -21.19 12.79
N LEU A 465 -9.98 -20.46 11.75
CA LEU A 465 -10.90 -19.34 11.88
C LEU A 465 -12.28 -19.80 12.33
N ASN A 466 -12.87 -19.05 13.27
CA ASN A 466 -14.27 -19.25 13.62
C ASN A 466 -15.20 -18.76 12.49
N PRO A 467 -16.46 -19.22 12.42
CA PRO A 467 -17.41 -18.81 11.36
C PRO A 467 -17.78 -17.31 11.34
N PHE A 468 -17.51 -16.57 12.41
CA PHE A 468 -17.78 -15.13 12.53
C PHE A 468 -16.57 -14.27 12.13
N SER A 469 -15.40 -14.88 11.93
CA SER A 469 -14.14 -14.23 11.55
C SER A 469 -13.75 -14.53 10.11
N SER A 470 -14.76 -14.73 9.25
CA SER A 470 -14.59 -15.02 7.82
C SER A 470 -15.02 -13.88 6.91
N GLY A 471 -15.22 -12.67 7.46
CA GLY A 471 -15.51 -11.47 6.69
C GLY A 471 -14.34 -11.15 5.74
N PRO A 472 -14.56 -10.98 4.42
CA PRO A 472 -13.45 -10.76 3.49
C PRO A 472 -12.67 -9.48 3.76
N ALA A 473 -13.32 -8.42 4.25
CA ALA A 473 -12.64 -7.17 4.59
C ALA A 473 -11.76 -7.32 5.85
N ASP A 474 -12.26 -7.97 6.91
CA ASP A 474 -11.49 -8.24 8.13
C ASP A 474 -10.31 -9.17 7.86
N LEU A 475 -10.53 -10.20 7.05
CA LEU A 475 -9.45 -11.10 6.62
C LEU A 475 -8.41 -10.35 5.81
N PHE A 476 -8.82 -9.46 4.91
CA PHE A 476 -7.88 -8.64 4.15
C PHE A 476 -7.11 -7.66 5.04
N ALA A 477 -7.78 -7.00 5.99
CA ALA A 477 -7.12 -6.15 6.98
C ALA A 477 -6.10 -6.94 7.82
N SER A 478 -6.48 -8.14 8.30
CA SER A 478 -5.55 -9.02 9.01
C SER A 478 -4.38 -9.46 8.14
N PHE A 479 -4.60 -9.75 6.85
CA PHE A 479 -3.54 -10.07 5.89
C PHE A 479 -2.53 -8.92 5.76
N MET A 480 -3.03 -7.68 5.69
CA MET A 480 -2.21 -6.48 5.58
C MET A 480 -1.45 -6.17 6.89
N ASP A 481 -2.13 -6.18 8.03
CA ASP A 481 -1.54 -5.80 9.33
C ASP A 481 -0.63 -6.90 9.93
N THR A 482 -0.84 -8.16 9.56
CA THR A 482 0.01 -9.27 10.03
C THR A 482 1.15 -9.62 9.08
N ASP A 483 1.34 -8.87 8.01
CA ASP A 483 2.28 -9.18 6.93
C ASP A 483 2.13 -10.64 6.47
N GLU A 484 0.90 -11.04 6.14
CA GLU A 484 0.59 -12.37 5.58
C GLU A 484 0.85 -13.56 6.53
N VAL A 485 1.24 -13.32 7.79
CA VAL A 485 1.56 -14.35 8.79
C VAL A 485 0.73 -14.13 10.06
N LEU A 486 -0.44 -14.76 10.12
CA LEU A 486 -1.38 -14.62 11.25
C LEU A 486 -0.88 -15.29 12.55
N VAL A 487 -0.17 -16.41 12.43
CA VAL A 487 0.40 -17.16 13.56
C VAL A 487 1.91 -17.27 13.35
N ASP A 488 2.66 -16.45 14.07
CA ASP A 488 4.11 -16.26 13.94
C ASP A 488 4.94 -17.03 14.99
N GLY A 489 4.28 -17.61 15.99
CA GLY A 489 4.90 -18.46 17.01
C GLY A 489 4.85 -19.97 16.71
N ALA A 490 5.45 -20.76 17.59
CA ALA A 490 5.52 -22.23 17.47
C ALA A 490 4.26 -22.97 17.96
N ILE A 491 3.33 -22.26 18.58
CA ILE A 491 2.06 -22.81 19.05
C ILE A 491 0.98 -22.52 18.01
N GLU A 492 0.41 -23.59 17.44
CA GLU A 492 -0.71 -23.48 16.52
C GLU A 492 -2.03 -23.43 17.30
N PRO A 493 -2.81 -22.33 17.21
CA PRO A 493 -4.08 -22.21 17.90
C PRO A 493 -5.13 -23.14 17.30
N THR A 494 -6.00 -23.69 18.14
CA THR A 494 -7.13 -24.52 17.67
C THR A 494 -8.32 -23.70 17.18
N MET A 495 -8.37 -22.41 17.52
CA MET A 495 -9.42 -21.48 17.12
C MET A 495 -8.88 -20.05 17.13
N ILE A 496 -9.16 -19.28 16.07
CA ILE A 496 -8.82 -17.86 15.94
C ILE A 496 -10.13 -17.07 15.78
N SER A 497 -10.25 -16.00 16.55
CA SER A 497 -11.31 -14.99 16.40
C SER A 497 -10.68 -13.66 16.04
N LEU A 498 -11.04 -13.13 14.88
CA LEU A 498 -10.74 -11.76 14.50
C LEU A 498 -11.78 -10.81 15.10
N ASP A 499 -11.35 -9.57 15.33
CA ASP A 499 -12.26 -8.47 15.62
C ASP A 499 -13.14 -8.19 14.37
N PRO A 500 -14.47 -8.22 14.48
CA PRO A 500 -15.38 -7.97 13.36
C PRO A 500 -15.40 -6.50 12.88
N SER A 501 -14.68 -5.60 13.56
CA SER A 501 -14.49 -4.20 13.15
C SER A 501 -13.11 -3.92 12.55
N TRP A 502 -12.23 -4.93 12.48
CA TRP A 502 -10.86 -4.75 12.01
C TRP A 502 -10.83 -4.19 10.58
N GLY A 503 -11.67 -4.74 9.68
CA GLY A 503 -11.79 -4.31 8.30
C GLY A 503 -12.17 -2.85 8.14
N THR A 504 -13.14 -2.37 8.92
CA THR A 504 -13.59 -0.96 8.86
C THR A 504 -12.53 -0.01 9.41
N SER A 505 -11.94 -0.30 10.57
CA SER A 505 -10.95 0.61 11.16
C SER A 505 -9.64 0.65 10.39
N TRP A 506 -9.20 -0.47 9.82
CA TRP A 506 -8.08 -0.50 8.89
C TRP A 506 -8.39 0.33 7.63
N ARG A 507 -9.57 0.14 7.03
CA ARG A 507 -9.96 0.84 5.80
C ARG A 507 -10.10 2.34 6.01
N PHE A 508 -10.58 2.79 7.18
CA PHE A 508 -10.61 4.20 7.55
C PHE A 508 -9.20 4.81 7.54
N LYS A 509 -8.22 4.17 8.19
CA LYS A 509 -6.83 4.65 8.24
C LYS A 509 -6.24 4.79 6.84
N VAL A 510 -6.43 3.77 5.98
CA VAL A 510 -5.95 3.78 4.59
C VAL A 510 -6.57 4.92 3.79
N LEU A 511 -7.89 5.11 3.88
CA LEU A 511 -8.58 6.18 3.15
C LEU A 511 -8.23 7.57 3.68
N ALA A 512 -8.16 7.75 5.01
CA ALA A 512 -7.80 9.02 5.62
C ALA A 512 -6.37 9.44 5.22
N GLU A 513 -5.41 8.50 5.23
CA GLU A 513 -4.05 8.76 4.75
C GLU A 513 -4.05 9.16 3.27
N PHE A 514 -4.74 8.40 2.41
CA PHE A 514 -4.86 8.73 0.99
C PHE A 514 -5.44 10.14 0.77
N TRP A 515 -6.56 10.46 1.40
CA TRP A 515 -7.26 11.74 1.22
C TRP A 515 -6.53 12.94 1.83
N SER A 516 -5.66 12.72 2.83
CA SER A 516 -4.77 13.76 3.36
C SER A 516 -3.71 14.23 2.37
N ARG A 517 -3.30 13.37 1.42
CA ARG A 517 -2.30 13.66 0.38
C ARG A 517 -2.91 13.99 -0.99
N ALA A 518 -4.17 13.60 -1.20
CA ALA A 518 -4.84 13.73 -2.48
C ALA A 518 -4.94 15.19 -2.94
N PRO A 519 -4.75 15.46 -4.25
CA PRO A 519 -5.01 16.79 -4.79
C PRO A 519 -6.52 17.09 -4.72
N ARG A 520 -6.88 18.38 -4.79
CA ARG A 520 -8.30 18.78 -4.87
C ARG A 520 -8.97 18.22 -6.13
N ILE A 521 -8.23 18.12 -7.23
CA ILE A 521 -8.69 17.59 -8.52
C ILE A 521 -7.65 16.62 -9.08
N PHE A 522 -8.06 15.40 -9.40
CA PHE A 522 -7.20 14.43 -10.09
C PHE A 522 -7.15 14.68 -11.60
N PRO A 523 -6.05 14.34 -12.30
CA PRO A 523 -5.89 14.59 -13.74
C PRO A 523 -7.04 14.03 -14.59
N ASP A 524 -7.51 12.83 -14.25
CA ASP A 524 -8.60 12.13 -14.93
C ASP A 524 -9.91 12.10 -14.12
N ARG A 525 -9.94 12.83 -12.99
CA ARG A 525 -11.05 12.88 -12.03
C ARG A 525 -11.42 11.53 -11.38
N THR A 526 -10.50 10.57 -11.36
CA THR A 526 -10.65 9.29 -10.67
C THR A 526 -9.72 9.22 -9.46
N SER A 527 -10.01 8.33 -8.51
CA SER A 527 -9.12 8.04 -7.37
C SER A 527 -8.11 6.92 -7.70
N GLY A 528 -8.01 6.50 -8.96
CA GLY A 528 -7.16 5.39 -9.45
C GLY A 528 -5.67 5.72 -9.51
N TRP A 529 -5.13 6.35 -8.47
CA TRP A 529 -3.77 6.88 -8.40
C TRP A 529 -3.06 6.39 -7.13
N LEU A 530 -1.77 6.11 -7.23
CA LEU A 530 -0.87 5.98 -6.08
C LEU A 530 -0.28 7.34 -5.78
N LEU A 531 -0.29 7.73 -4.50
CA LEU A 531 0.18 9.03 -4.04
C LEU A 531 1.43 8.86 -3.17
N SER A 532 2.46 9.64 -3.45
CA SER A 532 3.69 9.73 -2.66
C SER A 532 4.05 11.20 -2.39
N GLY A 533 4.83 11.44 -1.34
CA GLY A 533 5.41 12.76 -1.09
C GLY A 533 6.47 13.09 -2.14
N GLY A 534 6.37 14.28 -2.74
CA GLY A 534 7.43 14.85 -3.56
C GLY A 534 8.29 15.81 -2.74
N THR A 535 8.68 16.93 -3.35
CA THR A 535 9.20 18.09 -2.62
C THR A 535 8.10 18.72 -1.75
N GLU A 536 8.49 19.58 -0.81
CA GLU A 536 7.53 20.30 0.04
C GLU A 536 6.40 20.93 -0.80
N GLY A 537 5.14 20.63 -0.45
CA GLY A 537 3.96 21.16 -1.16
C GLY A 537 3.67 20.55 -2.53
N VAL A 538 4.39 19.49 -2.92
CA VAL A 538 4.19 18.74 -4.16
C VAL A 538 3.83 17.28 -3.86
N THR A 539 2.73 16.81 -4.45
CA THR A 539 2.32 15.40 -4.41
C THR A 539 2.72 14.71 -5.71
N GLU A 540 3.49 13.64 -5.62
CA GLU A 540 3.74 12.73 -6.75
C GLU A 540 2.55 11.76 -6.90
N MET A 541 2.15 11.52 -8.14
CA MET A 541 1.01 10.71 -8.50
C MET A 541 1.38 9.74 -9.62
N LYS A 542 1.08 8.45 -9.45
CA LYS A 542 1.23 7.41 -10.48
C LYS A 542 -0.11 6.77 -10.77
N SER A 543 -0.52 6.75 -12.03
CA SER A 543 -1.76 6.08 -12.40
C SER A 543 -1.63 4.57 -12.20
N ARG A 544 -2.68 3.94 -11.66
CA ARG A 544 -2.71 2.48 -11.44
C ARG A 544 -3.12 1.69 -12.69
N SER A 545 -3.71 2.37 -13.67
CA SER A 545 -4.30 1.76 -14.86
C SER A 545 -3.56 2.09 -16.16
N ARG A 546 -2.76 3.16 -16.14
CA ARG A 546 -2.03 3.68 -17.29
C ARG A 546 -0.59 3.97 -16.90
N LYS A 547 0.30 3.92 -17.88
CA LYS A 547 1.71 4.31 -17.70
C LYS A 547 1.85 5.85 -17.67
N VAL A 548 1.35 6.47 -16.61
CA VAL A 548 1.29 7.93 -16.45
C VAL A 548 1.84 8.34 -15.08
N ILE A 549 2.71 9.35 -15.08
CA ILE A 549 3.28 9.99 -13.88
C ILE A 549 2.82 11.45 -13.88
N THR A 550 2.52 11.99 -12.71
CA THR A 550 2.09 13.39 -12.53
C THR A 550 2.60 13.96 -11.23
N TYR A 551 2.95 15.23 -11.22
CA TYR A 551 3.25 16.00 -10.01
C TYR A 551 2.20 17.10 -9.85
N SER A 552 1.65 17.23 -8.64
CA SER A 552 0.55 18.13 -8.33
C SER A 552 0.93 19.09 -7.22
N THR A 553 0.56 20.36 -7.37
CA THR A 553 0.66 21.38 -6.32
C THR A 553 -0.57 22.28 -6.31
N LEU A 554 -0.64 23.20 -5.34
CA LEU A 554 -1.71 24.18 -5.17
C LEU A 554 -1.15 25.61 -5.32
N VAL A 555 -1.73 26.37 -6.25
CA VAL A 555 -1.46 27.81 -6.41
C VAL A 555 -2.75 28.57 -6.11
N GLY A 556 -2.81 29.24 -4.96
CA GLY A 556 -4.05 29.82 -4.46
C GLY A 556 -5.12 28.74 -4.24
N ASN A 557 -6.20 28.76 -5.03
CA ASN A 557 -7.22 27.70 -5.04
C ASN A 557 -7.13 26.76 -6.25
N CYS A 558 -6.21 27.04 -7.18
CA CYS A 558 -6.02 26.27 -8.42
C CYS A 558 -5.14 25.05 -8.18
N THR A 559 -5.62 23.88 -8.59
CA THR A 559 -4.77 22.68 -8.67
C THR A 559 -3.89 22.79 -9.92
N VAL A 560 -2.58 22.75 -9.76
CA VAL A 560 -1.62 22.82 -10.88
C VAL A 560 -0.90 21.49 -10.99
N GLN A 561 -0.93 20.88 -12.17
CA GLN A 561 -0.39 19.55 -12.41
C GLN A 561 0.47 19.51 -13.67
N ALA A 562 1.56 18.74 -13.63
CA ALA A 562 2.39 18.43 -14.79
C ALA A 562 2.51 16.91 -14.95
N LEU A 563 2.20 16.41 -16.14
CA LEU A 563 1.93 15.00 -16.44
C LEU A 563 2.81 14.51 -17.60
N LEU A 564 3.33 13.29 -17.47
CA LEU A 564 4.01 12.54 -18.53
C LEU A 564 3.30 11.20 -18.77
N GLU A 565 2.96 10.92 -20.03
CA GLU A 565 2.52 9.60 -20.48
C GLU A 565 3.70 8.82 -21.09
N ILE A 566 4.02 7.67 -20.51
CA ILE A 566 5.12 6.80 -20.94
C ILE A 566 4.61 5.87 -22.04
N LYS A 567 5.04 6.13 -23.28
CA LYS A 567 4.71 5.32 -24.46
C LYS A 567 5.84 4.33 -24.74
N ASP A 568 5.52 3.19 -25.36
CA ASP A 568 6.48 2.10 -25.58
C ASP A 568 7.70 2.47 -26.46
N HIS A 569 7.62 3.57 -27.22
CA HIS A 569 8.70 4.08 -28.07
C HIS A 569 9.51 5.23 -27.43
N LEU A 570 9.21 5.62 -26.19
CA LEU A 570 9.94 6.66 -25.47
C LEU A 570 11.23 6.06 -24.89
N GLY A 571 12.39 6.55 -25.33
CA GLY A 571 13.69 6.15 -24.78
C GLY A 571 13.80 6.50 -23.29
N LEU A 572 14.54 5.69 -22.52
CA LEU A 572 14.65 5.86 -21.07
C LEU A 572 15.18 7.24 -20.66
N GLU A 573 16.29 7.70 -21.27
CA GLU A 573 16.88 9.00 -20.96
C GLU A 573 15.99 10.17 -21.39
N ASP A 574 15.33 10.06 -22.56
CA ASP A 574 14.36 11.06 -23.00
C ASP A 574 13.20 11.17 -22.00
N GLY A 575 12.64 10.02 -21.57
CA GLY A 575 11.58 9.98 -20.57
C GLY A 575 12.01 10.54 -19.23
N ARG A 576 13.23 10.27 -18.80
CA ARG A 576 13.82 10.83 -17.56
C ARG A 576 13.95 12.34 -17.63
N MET A 577 14.35 12.92 -18.77
CA MET A 577 14.44 14.36 -18.91
C MET A 577 13.06 15.03 -18.88
N VAL A 578 12.04 14.42 -19.52
CA VAL A 578 10.67 14.96 -19.43
C VAL A 578 10.12 14.84 -18.01
N ASP A 579 10.41 13.73 -17.30
CA ASP A 579 10.05 13.55 -15.89
C ASP A 579 10.67 14.64 -14.99
N LEU A 580 11.97 14.92 -15.15
CA LEU A 580 12.63 16.01 -14.42
C LEU A 580 12.01 17.38 -14.74
N PHE A 581 11.66 17.63 -16.00
CA PHE A 581 10.99 18.87 -16.39
C PHE A 581 9.62 19.04 -15.71
N ILE A 582 8.78 17.99 -15.64
CA ILE A 582 7.48 18.10 -14.97
C ILE A 582 7.60 18.23 -13.45
N GLN A 583 8.64 17.64 -12.84
CA GLN A 583 8.98 17.87 -11.44
C GLN A 583 9.32 19.34 -11.19
N ILE A 584 10.22 19.90 -12.00
CA ILE A 584 10.61 21.33 -11.95
C ILE A 584 9.40 22.25 -12.08
N LEU A 585 8.47 21.95 -13.00
CA LEU A 585 7.27 22.77 -13.19
C LEU A 585 6.37 22.78 -11.95
N ALA A 586 6.11 21.61 -11.35
CA ALA A 586 5.27 21.52 -10.16
C ALA A 586 5.95 22.20 -8.96
N ASP A 587 7.24 21.93 -8.75
CA ASP A 587 8.01 22.49 -7.64
C ASP A 587 8.16 24.01 -7.73
N SER A 588 8.56 24.51 -8.90
CA SER A 588 8.72 25.95 -9.13
C SER A 588 7.38 26.67 -9.02
N SER A 589 6.28 26.05 -9.46
CA SER A 589 4.93 26.61 -9.28
C SER A 589 4.56 26.73 -7.80
N PHE A 590 4.93 25.74 -6.97
CA PHE A 590 4.71 25.80 -5.52
C PHE A 590 5.54 26.91 -4.87
N ARG A 591 6.83 27.02 -5.20
CA ARG A 591 7.73 28.06 -4.65
C ARG A 591 7.26 29.46 -5.05
N CYS A 592 6.85 29.64 -6.30
CA CYS A 592 6.33 30.91 -6.81
C CYS A 592 4.83 31.13 -6.54
N ARG A 593 4.15 30.26 -5.77
CA ARG A 593 2.68 30.28 -5.61
C ARG A 593 2.12 31.64 -5.21
N GLY A 594 2.84 32.41 -4.39
CA GLY A 594 2.43 33.76 -3.98
C GLY A 594 2.38 34.76 -5.14
N LEU A 595 3.31 34.65 -6.09
CA LEU A 595 3.36 35.47 -7.31
C LEU A 595 2.33 35.00 -8.35
N LEU A 596 2.15 33.68 -8.45
CA LEU A 596 1.29 33.07 -9.45
C LEU A 596 -0.20 33.18 -9.10
N ALA A 597 -0.54 33.23 -7.81
CA ALA A 597 -1.93 33.18 -7.34
C ALA A 597 -2.84 34.20 -8.00
N THR A 598 -2.37 35.39 -8.38
CA THR A 598 -3.20 36.44 -8.98
C THR A 598 -3.30 36.37 -10.50
N ALA A 599 -2.54 35.51 -11.18
CA ALA A 599 -2.57 35.44 -12.64
C ALA A 599 -3.85 34.74 -13.14
N PRO A 600 -4.46 35.17 -14.27
CA PRO A 600 -5.73 34.61 -14.77
C PRO A 600 -5.72 33.09 -14.95
N LEU A 601 -4.60 32.53 -15.40
CA LEU A 601 -4.43 31.08 -15.56
C LEU A 601 -4.64 30.31 -14.24
N PHE A 602 -4.16 30.84 -13.12
CA PHE A 602 -4.20 30.21 -11.79
C PHE A 602 -5.41 30.66 -10.95
N GLN A 603 -6.37 31.36 -11.57
CA GLN A 603 -7.71 31.60 -11.00
C GLN A 603 -8.72 30.53 -11.43
N LEU A 604 -8.34 29.63 -12.34
CA LEU A 604 -9.13 28.46 -12.72
C LEU A 604 -9.13 27.41 -11.60
N ASP A 605 -10.09 26.47 -11.63
CA ASP A 605 -10.11 25.36 -10.66
C ASP A 605 -8.89 24.43 -10.84
N HIS A 606 -8.44 24.24 -12.09
CA HIS A 606 -7.42 23.25 -12.45
C HIS A 606 -6.65 23.63 -13.72
N VAL A 607 -5.32 23.49 -13.67
CA VAL A 607 -4.39 23.63 -14.80
C VAL A 607 -3.60 22.33 -14.92
N LEU A 608 -3.65 21.70 -16.09
CA LEU A 608 -2.93 20.46 -16.40
C LEU A 608 -1.97 20.67 -17.57
N PHE A 609 -0.68 20.52 -17.32
CA PHE A 609 0.38 20.48 -18.32
C PHE A 609 0.66 19.03 -18.74
N VAL A 610 0.34 18.67 -19.98
CA VAL A 610 0.62 17.35 -20.56
C VAL A 610 1.91 17.44 -21.38
N CYS A 611 3.00 16.90 -20.85
CA CYS A 611 4.33 17.05 -21.42
C CYS A 611 4.73 15.80 -22.21
N LYS A 612 5.26 16.00 -23.41
CA LYS A 612 5.85 14.94 -24.24
C LYS A 612 7.18 15.38 -24.82
N ARG A 613 8.01 14.41 -25.17
CA ARG A 613 9.28 14.65 -25.89
C ARG A 613 8.98 15.30 -27.25
N SER A 614 9.67 16.39 -27.57
CA SER A 614 9.64 17.01 -28.90
C SER A 614 10.21 16.07 -29.95
N ALA A 615 9.53 15.92 -31.10
CA ALA A 615 9.90 14.94 -32.13
C ALA A 615 11.34 15.13 -32.65
N SER A 616 11.85 16.37 -32.65
CA SER A 616 13.19 16.74 -33.12
C SER A 616 14.29 16.65 -32.06
N SER A 617 13.98 16.20 -30.84
CA SER A 617 14.92 16.13 -29.72
C SER A 617 14.98 14.71 -29.13
N THR A 618 16.15 14.08 -29.23
CA THR A 618 16.45 12.76 -28.68
C THR A 618 17.89 12.77 -28.18
N ILE A 619 18.13 12.10 -27.04
CA ILE A 619 19.47 11.89 -26.48
C ILE A 619 20.06 10.59 -27.05
N ILE A 620 21.21 10.68 -27.71
CA ILE A 620 21.92 9.51 -28.24
C ILE A 620 22.98 9.09 -27.22
N SER A 621 22.85 7.87 -26.69
CA SER A 621 23.73 7.35 -25.62
C SER A 621 25.06 6.78 -26.15
N ASP A 622 25.61 7.32 -27.24
CA ASP A 622 26.90 6.89 -27.80
C ASP A 622 28.01 7.84 -27.32
N GLY A 623 28.52 7.57 -26.12
CA GLY A 623 29.85 7.97 -25.61
C GLY A 623 30.31 9.43 -25.80
N LYS A 624 30.39 10.19 -24.70
CA LYS A 624 31.12 11.47 -24.49
C LYS A 624 30.84 12.65 -25.45
N SER A 625 30.32 12.47 -26.68
CA SER A 625 30.21 13.55 -27.66
C SER A 625 29.02 14.47 -27.44
N ASP A 626 27.88 13.97 -26.95
CA ASP A 626 26.65 14.76 -26.80
C ASP A 626 26.62 15.67 -25.55
N PHE A 627 27.45 15.37 -24.54
CA PHE A 627 27.60 16.22 -23.35
C PHE A 627 28.27 17.57 -23.65
N VAL A 628 29.03 17.67 -24.75
CA VAL A 628 29.81 18.88 -25.12
C VAL A 628 29.04 19.77 -26.10
N THR A 629 28.15 19.21 -26.93
CA THR A 629 27.37 19.93 -27.96
C THR A 629 26.09 20.60 -27.42
N ALA A 630 25.68 20.32 -26.18
CA ALA A 630 24.43 20.83 -25.61
C ALA A 630 24.54 22.27 -25.03
N ARG A 631 25.60 23.03 -25.31
CA ARG A 631 25.81 24.39 -24.75
C ARG A 631 25.08 25.52 -25.50
N ASN A 632 24.24 25.22 -26.48
CA ASN A 632 23.46 26.25 -27.20
C ASN A 632 21.98 26.21 -26.78
N ALA A 633 21.59 27.18 -25.96
CA ALA A 633 20.26 27.37 -25.37
C ALA A 633 19.19 27.65 -26.45
N GLY A 634 18.54 26.59 -26.93
CA GLY A 634 17.21 26.69 -27.55
C GLY A 634 16.11 26.85 -26.48
N PRO A 635 14.85 27.14 -26.88
CA PRO A 635 13.72 27.11 -25.96
C PRO A 635 13.52 25.69 -25.40
N VAL A 636 13.19 25.58 -24.10
CA VAL A 636 12.89 24.27 -23.49
C VAL A 636 11.54 23.75 -23.99
N ILE A 637 10.60 24.65 -24.23
CA ILE A 637 9.25 24.35 -24.75
C ILE A 637 9.18 24.78 -26.21
N THR A 638 9.33 23.78 -27.09
CA THR A 638 9.37 24.00 -28.54
C THR A 638 7.99 24.31 -29.12
N ALA A 639 6.93 23.72 -28.58
CA ALA A 639 5.55 23.98 -28.95
C ALA A 639 4.63 23.88 -27.72
N ALA A 640 3.53 24.64 -27.77
CA ALA A 640 2.45 24.60 -26.79
C ALA A 640 1.10 24.73 -27.50
N GLU A 641 0.16 23.86 -27.16
CA GLU A 641 -1.22 23.92 -27.65
C GLU A 641 -2.18 23.57 -26.52
N GLY A 642 -3.34 24.20 -26.46
CA GLY A 642 -4.26 23.95 -25.36
C GLY A 642 -5.63 24.55 -25.55
N GLY A 643 -6.52 24.21 -24.63
CA GLY A 643 -7.84 24.79 -24.52
C GLY A 643 -8.22 24.97 -23.07
N PHE A 644 -9.14 25.90 -22.80
CA PHE A 644 -9.63 26.15 -21.45
C PHE A 644 -11.17 26.23 -21.39
N GLY A 645 -11.69 25.82 -20.25
CA GLY A 645 -13.07 26.01 -19.80
C GLY A 645 -13.05 26.29 -18.30
N ARG A 646 -13.67 25.43 -17.48
CA ARG A 646 -13.45 25.43 -16.02
C ARG A 646 -12.06 24.91 -15.60
N ALA A 647 -11.38 24.21 -16.51
CA ALA A 647 -10.01 23.74 -16.37
C ALA A 647 -9.23 24.12 -17.63
N ALA A 648 -7.92 24.33 -17.53
CA ALA A 648 -7.03 24.48 -18.67
C ALA A 648 -6.20 23.22 -18.87
N VAL A 649 -6.13 22.71 -20.09
CA VAL A 649 -5.25 21.60 -20.47
C VAL A 649 -4.32 22.09 -21.57
N ILE A 650 -3.02 22.08 -21.30
CA ILE A 650 -1.98 22.57 -22.19
C ILE A 650 -1.00 21.42 -22.47
N HIS A 651 -0.73 21.16 -23.73
CA HIS A 651 0.24 20.17 -24.18
C HIS A 651 1.56 20.84 -24.51
N PHE A 652 2.66 20.34 -23.97
CA PHE A 652 4.01 20.85 -24.21
C PHE A 652 4.89 19.85 -24.95
N ASP A 653 5.59 20.33 -25.98
CA ASP A 653 6.68 19.62 -26.64
C ASP A 653 8.02 20.06 -26.04
N VAL A 654 8.62 19.18 -25.25
CA VAL A 654 9.83 19.47 -24.46
C VAL A 654 11.09 19.06 -25.22
N ASP A 655 12.05 19.98 -25.35
CA ASP A 655 13.39 19.67 -25.86
C ASP A 655 14.24 19.04 -24.75
N VAL A 656 14.36 17.71 -24.76
CA VAL A 656 15.10 16.94 -23.74
C VAL A 656 16.59 17.25 -23.71
N ARG A 657 17.19 17.71 -24.82
CA ARG A 657 18.60 18.15 -24.85
C ARG A 657 18.78 19.49 -24.16
N ALA A 658 17.81 20.40 -24.27
CA ALA A 658 17.82 21.65 -23.54
C ALA A 658 17.66 21.42 -22.03
N VAL A 659 16.80 20.47 -21.62
CA VAL A 659 16.68 20.05 -20.22
C VAL A 659 17.98 19.45 -19.69
N LEU A 660 18.57 18.50 -20.43
CA LEU A 660 19.85 17.90 -20.06
C LEU A 660 20.94 18.96 -19.90
N ALA A 661 21.03 19.91 -20.84
CA ALA A 661 22.01 21.00 -20.80
C ALA A 661 21.83 21.91 -19.58
N GLY A 662 20.58 22.33 -19.31
CA GLY A 662 20.27 23.26 -18.23
C GLY A 662 20.49 22.68 -16.83
N LEU A 663 20.30 21.37 -16.68
CA LEU A 663 20.50 20.69 -15.39
C LEU A 663 21.93 20.21 -15.15
N THR A 664 22.73 20.02 -16.21
CA THR A 664 24.10 19.52 -16.06
C THR A 664 24.96 20.55 -15.33
N ASP A 665 25.48 20.15 -14.17
CA ASP A 665 26.31 21.00 -13.30
C ASP A 665 25.62 22.31 -12.85
N ALA A 666 24.29 22.34 -12.80
CA ALA A 666 23.54 23.50 -12.29
C ALA A 666 23.93 23.84 -10.85
N THR A 667 24.12 25.14 -10.58
CA THR A 667 24.56 25.67 -9.26
C THR A 667 23.50 26.53 -8.58
N ASP A 668 22.60 27.15 -9.34
CA ASP A 668 21.50 27.96 -8.86
C ASP A 668 20.18 27.57 -9.55
N GLY A 669 19.06 28.08 -9.04
CA GLY A 669 17.72 27.81 -9.55
C GLY A 669 17.36 28.53 -10.85
N SER A 670 18.32 29.16 -11.56
CA SER A 670 18.03 29.96 -12.75
C SER A 670 17.33 29.16 -13.85
N PHE A 671 17.75 27.91 -14.07
CA PHE A 671 17.15 27.06 -15.08
C PHE A 671 15.71 26.66 -14.72
N GLU A 672 15.46 26.35 -13.46
CA GLU A 672 14.15 25.92 -12.95
C GLU A 672 13.10 27.04 -13.14
N VAL A 673 13.48 28.24 -12.73
CA VAL A 673 12.65 29.43 -12.84
C VAL A 673 12.48 29.86 -14.30
N GLN A 674 13.49 29.68 -15.15
CA GLN A 674 13.38 29.87 -16.60
C GLN A 674 12.36 28.90 -17.22
N CYS A 675 12.38 27.62 -16.84
CA CYS A 675 11.39 26.65 -17.31
C CYS A 675 9.97 27.06 -16.92
N LEU A 676 9.76 27.52 -15.68
CA LEU A 676 8.45 27.99 -15.22
C LEU A 676 8.01 29.25 -15.99
N ALA A 677 8.88 30.25 -16.13
CA ALA A 677 8.59 31.47 -16.86
C ALA A 677 8.21 31.18 -18.32
N GLU A 678 8.96 30.30 -18.99
CA GLU A 678 8.67 29.86 -20.35
C GLU A 678 7.32 29.13 -20.43
N ALA A 679 7.02 28.23 -19.49
CA ALA A 679 5.76 27.51 -19.42
C ALA A 679 4.56 28.45 -19.24
N ILE A 680 4.66 29.43 -18.34
CA ILE A 680 3.61 30.43 -18.11
C ILE A 680 3.36 31.23 -19.37
N ARG A 681 4.42 31.77 -20.00
CA ARG A 681 4.30 32.58 -21.21
C ARG A 681 3.67 31.78 -22.36
N LYS A 682 4.19 30.58 -22.64
CA LYS A 682 3.68 29.68 -23.68
C LYS A 682 2.23 29.24 -23.43
N SER A 683 1.84 29.07 -22.16
CA SER A 683 0.45 28.75 -21.80
C SER A 683 -0.50 29.90 -22.09
N HIS A 684 -0.10 31.14 -21.74
CA HIS A 684 -0.92 32.32 -22.04
C HIS A 684 -1.07 32.51 -23.55
N ASP A 685 0.02 32.35 -24.32
CA ASP A 685 -0.01 32.39 -25.78
C ASP A 685 -0.95 31.30 -26.35
N ALA A 686 -0.82 30.05 -25.89
CA ALA A 686 -1.61 28.92 -26.39
C ALA A 686 -3.12 29.03 -26.06
N LEU A 687 -3.46 29.66 -24.93
CA LEU A 687 -4.84 29.86 -24.50
C LEU A 687 -5.43 31.20 -24.97
N GLY A 688 -4.64 32.06 -25.62
CA GLY A 688 -5.07 33.42 -25.99
C GLY A 688 -5.35 34.32 -24.78
N MET A 689 -4.69 34.07 -23.65
CA MET A 689 -4.79 34.88 -22.43
C MET A 689 -3.71 35.97 -22.41
N SER A 690 -4.03 37.14 -21.83
CA SER A 690 -3.03 38.18 -21.61
C SER A 690 -2.17 37.83 -20.40
N LEU A 691 -0.85 37.79 -20.59
CA LEU A 691 0.11 37.62 -19.51
C LEU A 691 0.15 38.90 -18.64
N PRO A 692 -0.01 38.81 -17.31
CA PRO A 692 0.10 39.98 -16.44
C PRO A 692 1.46 40.68 -16.56
N GLU A 693 1.45 42.01 -16.66
CA GLU A 693 2.67 42.81 -16.77
C GLU A 693 3.61 42.57 -15.57
N GLY A 694 4.89 42.32 -15.85
CA GLY A 694 5.92 42.12 -14.83
C GLY A 694 5.95 40.74 -14.17
N LEU A 695 4.96 39.86 -14.39
CA LEU A 695 4.93 38.52 -13.76
C LEU A 695 6.14 37.66 -14.16
N GLU A 696 6.48 37.64 -15.45
CA GLU A 696 7.62 36.87 -15.95
C GLU A 696 8.94 37.34 -15.30
N GLY A 697 9.16 38.65 -15.23
CA GLY A 697 10.34 39.22 -14.57
C GLY A 697 10.36 38.95 -13.06
N ALA A 698 9.20 38.98 -12.40
CA ALA A 698 9.09 38.66 -10.98
C ALA A 698 9.42 37.19 -10.70
N VAL A 699 8.93 36.26 -11.51
CA VAL A 699 9.29 34.85 -11.43
C VAL A 699 10.79 34.70 -11.63
N LEU A 700 11.37 35.22 -12.72
CA LEU A 700 12.80 35.16 -13.01
C LEU A 700 13.70 35.73 -11.90
N SER A 701 13.22 36.72 -11.12
CA SER A 701 13.98 37.29 -10.01
C SER A 701 14.19 36.35 -8.81
N THR A 702 13.50 35.21 -8.77
CA THR A 702 13.63 34.18 -7.72
C THR A 702 14.80 33.20 -7.94
N SER A 703 15.59 33.38 -9.01
CA SER A 703 16.66 32.47 -9.41
C SER A 703 17.86 32.37 -8.46
N GLY A 704 18.00 33.30 -7.51
CA GLY A 704 19.18 33.39 -6.63
C GLY A 704 19.31 32.32 -5.55
N GLU A 705 18.34 31.42 -5.43
CA GLU A 705 18.39 30.26 -4.53
C GLU A 705 19.25 29.13 -5.14
N LEU A 706 19.73 28.20 -4.31
CA LEU A 706 20.49 27.04 -4.79
C LEU A 706 19.62 26.20 -5.73
N ALA A 707 20.25 25.56 -6.72
CA ALA A 707 19.55 24.58 -7.55
C ALA A 707 18.95 23.49 -6.65
N ARG A 708 17.76 23.00 -6.96
CA ARG A 708 17.15 21.80 -6.36
C ARG A 708 17.29 20.60 -7.28
N TYR A 709 17.41 20.84 -8.59
CA TYR A 709 17.63 19.83 -9.60
C TYR A 709 18.99 20.02 -10.28
N THR A 710 19.85 19.00 -10.21
CA THR A 710 21.15 18.99 -10.88
C THR A 710 21.48 17.61 -11.43
N LEU A 711 22.17 17.55 -12.56
CA LEU A 711 22.70 16.34 -13.16
C LEU A 711 24.23 16.38 -13.10
N ARG A 712 24.82 15.27 -12.67
CA ARG A 712 26.27 15.07 -12.63
C ARG A 712 26.66 13.87 -13.48
N VAL A 713 27.74 14.02 -14.23
CA VAL A 713 28.36 12.91 -14.96
C VAL A 713 29.31 12.19 -14.01
N ALA A 714 29.15 10.87 -13.87
CA ALA A 714 30.02 10.03 -13.07
C ALA A 714 30.73 9.00 -13.95
N ASP A 715 32.02 8.79 -13.71
CA ASP A 715 32.78 7.73 -14.37
C ASP A 715 32.30 6.37 -13.86
N ARG A 716 31.78 5.54 -14.78
CA ARG A 716 31.46 4.14 -14.46
C ARG A 716 32.77 3.37 -14.26
N ARG A 717 33.04 3.02 -13.00
CA ARG A 717 34.21 2.24 -12.57
C ARG A 717 33.98 0.72 -12.62
N VAL A 718 32.72 0.29 -12.56
CA VAL A 718 32.28 -1.10 -12.46
C VAL A 718 31.24 -1.39 -13.55
N ASP A 719 31.37 -2.52 -14.25
CA ASP A 719 30.55 -2.87 -15.42
C ASP A 719 29.22 -3.53 -15.06
N VAL A 720 28.42 -2.85 -14.24
CA VAL A 720 27.11 -3.32 -13.76
C VAL A 720 25.93 -2.68 -14.49
N PRO A 721 24.77 -3.37 -14.62
CA PRO A 721 23.52 -2.74 -15.07
C PRO A 721 23.12 -1.53 -14.21
N ASP A 722 22.44 -0.52 -14.79
CA ASP A 722 22.07 0.73 -14.08
C ASP A 722 20.96 0.57 -13.03
N HIS A 723 20.10 -0.43 -13.22
CA HIS A 723 19.00 -0.73 -12.30
C HIS A 723 18.90 -2.25 -12.10
N PRO A 724 19.83 -2.85 -11.33
CA PRO A 724 19.81 -4.30 -11.14
C PRO A 724 18.62 -4.69 -10.25
N PRO A 725 17.87 -5.76 -10.59
CA PRO A 725 16.81 -6.27 -9.73
C PRO A 725 17.45 -6.86 -8.46
N THR A 726 16.94 -6.44 -7.30
CA THR A 726 17.39 -6.92 -6.00
C THR A 726 16.34 -7.81 -5.36
N VAL A 727 16.78 -8.92 -4.79
CA VAL A 727 15.92 -9.84 -4.03
C VAL A 727 16.17 -9.59 -2.55
N ILE A 728 15.20 -8.94 -1.90
CA ILE A 728 15.20 -8.63 -0.47
C ILE A 728 13.99 -9.34 0.16
N PRO A 729 14.12 -9.93 1.36
CA PRO A 729 12.99 -10.53 2.05
C PRO A 729 11.89 -9.51 2.35
N ARG A 730 10.65 -9.98 2.30
CA ARG A 730 9.47 -9.24 2.79
C ARG A 730 9.37 -9.44 4.31
N GLU A 731 8.56 -8.63 4.98
CA GLU A 731 8.26 -8.81 6.41
C GLU A 731 7.69 -10.21 6.71
N SER A 732 6.86 -10.74 5.80
CA SER A 732 6.35 -12.11 5.89
C SER A 732 7.46 -13.16 5.92
N ASP A 733 8.52 -12.99 5.12
CA ASP A 733 9.66 -13.92 5.06
C ASP A 733 10.45 -13.90 6.39
N TYR A 734 10.63 -12.72 6.99
CA TYR A 734 11.26 -12.59 8.32
C TYR A 734 10.40 -13.22 9.43
N LYS A 735 9.08 -13.02 9.40
CA LYS A 735 8.14 -13.65 10.34
C LYS A 735 8.13 -15.17 10.21
N LEU A 736 8.13 -15.71 8.99
CA LEU A 736 8.21 -17.16 8.75
C LEU A 736 9.55 -17.74 9.23
N ALA A 737 10.66 -17.03 9.02
CA ALA A 737 11.95 -17.42 9.57
C ALA A 737 11.96 -17.42 11.11
N ARG A 738 11.36 -16.39 11.73
CA ARG A 738 11.18 -16.32 13.18
C ARG A 738 10.34 -17.47 13.71
N LYS A 739 9.25 -17.82 13.02
CA LYS A 739 8.40 -18.96 13.37
C LYS A 739 9.20 -20.27 13.37
N GLN A 740 10.02 -20.51 12.35
CA GLN A 740 10.89 -21.69 12.31
C GLN A 740 11.94 -21.68 13.43
N LEU A 741 12.44 -20.51 13.84
CA LEU A 741 13.30 -20.39 15.00
C LEU A 741 12.55 -20.68 16.30
N ALA A 742 11.31 -20.19 16.45
CA ALA A 742 10.46 -20.49 17.60
C ALA A 742 10.20 -22.00 17.73
N GLU A 743 9.97 -22.69 16.61
CA GLU A 743 9.88 -24.16 16.58
C GLU A 743 11.17 -24.82 17.06
N VAL A 744 12.34 -24.33 16.64
CA VAL A 744 13.64 -24.82 17.13
C VAL A 744 13.76 -24.65 18.64
N ILE A 745 13.39 -23.48 19.17
CA ILE A 745 13.43 -23.17 20.61
C ILE A 745 12.52 -24.13 21.39
N ARG A 746 11.29 -24.35 20.90
CA ARG A 746 10.34 -25.32 21.46
C ARG A 746 10.89 -26.75 21.43
N ASP A 747 11.43 -27.18 20.29
CA ASP A 747 11.97 -28.53 20.11
C ASP A 747 13.22 -28.79 20.98
N LEU A 748 13.96 -27.73 21.33
CA LEU A 748 15.06 -27.76 22.30
C LEU A 748 14.59 -27.79 23.76
N GLY A 749 13.28 -27.61 24.02
CA GLY A 749 12.70 -27.60 25.36
C GLY A 749 13.08 -26.37 26.18
N LEU A 750 13.37 -25.23 25.53
CA LEU A 750 13.65 -23.97 26.22
C LEU A 750 12.33 -23.38 26.74
N ALA A 751 12.28 -23.03 28.03
CA ALA A 751 11.07 -22.51 28.64
C ALA A 751 10.84 -21.03 28.24
N PRO A 752 9.57 -20.58 28.16
CA PRO A 752 9.25 -19.16 28.13
C PRO A 752 9.83 -18.44 29.35
N GLY A 753 10.35 -17.24 29.13
CA GLY A 753 11.01 -16.45 30.17
C GLY A 753 12.08 -15.52 29.63
N ARG A 754 12.64 -14.72 30.53
CA ARG A 754 13.70 -13.77 30.22
C ARG A 754 15.04 -14.31 30.71
N TYR A 755 15.98 -14.51 29.77
CA TYR A 755 17.33 -14.98 30.03
C TYR A 755 18.33 -13.83 29.83
N ALA A 756 19.36 -13.73 30.68
CA ALA A 756 20.39 -12.69 30.58
C ALA A 756 21.81 -13.25 30.78
N LEU A 757 22.82 -12.52 30.29
CA LEU A 757 24.24 -12.80 30.54
C LEU A 757 24.64 -14.23 30.11
N SER A 758 25.33 -14.97 30.98
CA SER A 758 25.84 -16.32 30.67
C SER A 758 24.72 -17.31 30.37
N GLU A 759 23.58 -17.22 31.07
CA GLU A 759 22.44 -18.11 30.83
C GLU A 759 21.84 -17.85 29.43
N ALA A 760 21.67 -16.58 29.05
CA ALA A 760 21.25 -16.22 27.71
C ALA A 760 22.21 -16.74 26.65
N LYS A 761 23.52 -16.60 26.87
CA LYS A 761 24.54 -17.07 25.93
C LYS A 761 24.40 -18.57 25.64
N GLU A 762 24.27 -19.40 26.67
CA GLU A 762 24.08 -20.84 26.51
C GLU A 762 22.84 -21.18 25.68
N LYS A 763 21.71 -20.49 25.93
CA LYS A 763 20.46 -20.72 25.19
C LYS A 763 20.56 -20.25 23.75
N ILE A 764 21.11 -19.07 23.52
CA ILE A 764 21.31 -18.47 22.20
C ILE A 764 22.23 -19.37 21.37
N ASP A 765 23.36 -19.83 21.92
CA ASP A 765 24.32 -20.67 21.19
C ASP A 765 23.70 -22.02 20.78
N LEU A 766 22.90 -22.64 21.66
CA LEU A 766 22.16 -23.87 21.35
C LEU A 766 21.13 -23.67 20.22
N ALA A 767 20.31 -22.63 20.32
CA ALA A 767 19.30 -22.30 19.31
C ALA A 767 19.96 -21.96 17.97
N ASN A 768 21.00 -21.14 17.99
CA ASN A 768 21.76 -20.71 16.81
C ASN A 768 22.38 -21.92 16.08
N ALA A 769 23.03 -22.84 16.81
CA ALA A 769 23.61 -24.05 16.23
C ALA A 769 22.55 -24.96 15.57
N LYS A 770 21.39 -25.14 16.21
CA LYS A 770 20.32 -25.97 15.66
C LYS A 770 19.62 -25.32 14.46
N PHE A 771 19.43 -24.01 14.50
CA PHE A 771 18.83 -23.25 13.40
C PHE A 771 19.77 -23.20 12.17
N ARG A 772 21.08 -23.05 12.39
CA ARG A 772 22.10 -23.20 11.34
C ARG A 772 21.98 -24.53 10.60
N LEU A 773 21.82 -25.64 11.32
CA LEU A 773 21.65 -26.96 10.69
C LEU A 773 20.42 -27.02 9.79
N ARG A 774 19.29 -26.40 10.18
CA ARG A 774 18.09 -26.30 9.32
C ARG A 774 18.37 -25.51 8.04
N ILE A 775 19.20 -24.46 8.10
CA ILE A 775 19.62 -23.71 6.91
C ILE A 775 20.48 -24.61 6.01
N GLU A 776 21.47 -25.31 6.58
CA GLU A 776 22.36 -26.20 5.82
C GLU A 776 21.60 -27.36 5.16
N GLU A 777 20.63 -27.95 5.86
CA GLU A 777 19.70 -28.96 5.31
C GLU A 777 18.89 -28.41 4.13
N ARG A 778 18.44 -27.15 4.22
CA ARG A 778 17.72 -26.49 3.13
C ARG A 778 18.62 -26.22 1.92
N LEU A 779 19.85 -25.75 2.13
CA LEU A 779 20.82 -25.50 1.06
C LEU A 779 21.17 -26.80 0.31
N ALA A 780 21.31 -27.92 1.01
CA ALA A 780 21.62 -29.22 0.42
C ALA A 780 20.53 -29.76 -0.53
N GLN A 781 19.30 -29.23 -0.46
CA GLN A 781 18.19 -29.61 -1.34
C GLN A 781 18.17 -28.85 -2.68
N LEU A 782 18.97 -27.79 -2.80
CA LEU A 782 18.97 -26.89 -3.95
C LEU A 782 20.08 -27.22 -4.95
N ASP A 783 19.90 -26.82 -6.20
CA ASP A 783 20.94 -26.88 -7.22
C ASP A 783 22.09 -25.94 -6.84
N ARG A 784 23.24 -26.53 -6.50
CA ARG A 784 24.40 -25.80 -5.98
C ARG A 784 24.97 -24.78 -6.99
N PRO A 785 25.20 -25.12 -8.27
CA PRO A 785 25.66 -24.15 -9.27
C PRO A 785 24.73 -22.93 -9.41
N GLN A 786 23.41 -23.15 -9.47
CA GLN A 786 22.42 -22.07 -9.51
C GLN A 786 22.48 -21.23 -8.23
N LEU A 787 22.59 -21.85 -7.06
CA LEU A 787 22.66 -21.16 -5.78
C LEU A 787 23.88 -20.23 -5.70
N ILE A 788 25.06 -20.73 -6.04
CA ILE A 788 26.30 -19.94 -6.06
C ILE A 788 26.16 -18.74 -7.02
N ARG A 789 25.67 -18.98 -8.24
CA ARG A 789 25.48 -17.92 -9.23
C ARG A 789 24.52 -16.85 -8.72
N ASN A 790 23.36 -17.24 -8.20
CA ASN A 790 22.37 -16.31 -7.66
C ASN A 790 22.92 -15.52 -6.46
N CYS A 791 23.69 -16.15 -5.56
CA CYS A 791 24.29 -15.44 -4.44
C CYS A 791 25.32 -14.40 -4.88
N ILE A 792 26.14 -14.69 -5.90
CA ILE A 792 27.07 -13.73 -6.49
C ILE A 792 26.29 -12.55 -7.09
N GLU A 793 25.32 -12.83 -7.96
CA GLU A 793 24.55 -11.80 -8.67
C GLU A 793 23.77 -10.89 -7.70
N GLN A 794 23.14 -11.47 -6.66
CA GLN A 794 22.40 -10.69 -5.67
C GLN A 794 23.29 -9.93 -4.70
N HIS A 795 24.43 -10.50 -4.29
CA HIS A 795 25.42 -9.78 -3.49
C HIS A 795 25.89 -8.51 -4.20
N ASP A 796 26.22 -8.61 -5.50
CA ASP A 796 26.70 -7.47 -6.27
C ASP A 796 25.59 -6.46 -6.60
N ALA A 797 24.38 -6.92 -6.93
CA ALA A 797 23.22 -6.06 -7.16
C ALA A 797 22.92 -5.16 -5.95
N LEU A 798 23.01 -5.71 -4.74
CA LEU A 798 22.76 -4.98 -3.50
C LEU A 798 23.87 -3.96 -3.22
N LEU A 799 25.14 -4.34 -3.34
CA LEU A 799 26.27 -3.42 -3.12
C LEU A 799 26.29 -2.28 -4.14
N THR A 800 25.98 -2.57 -5.41
CA THR A 800 25.86 -1.56 -6.45
C THR A 800 24.71 -0.58 -6.14
N THR A 801 23.57 -1.09 -5.69
CA THR A 801 22.42 -0.26 -5.31
C THR A 801 22.74 0.61 -4.10
N GLU A 802 23.39 0.05 -3.06
CA GLU A 802 23.87 0.80 -1.89
C GLU A 802 24.81 1.94 -2.32
N ARG A 803 25.87 1.62 -3.06
CA ARG A 803 26.88 2.59 -3.53
C ARG A 803 26.25 3.70 -4.34
N ARG A 804 25.32 3.39 -5.25
CA ARG A 804 24.62 4.42 -6.05
C ARG A 804 23.78 5.35 -5.18
N ARG A 805 23.10 4.85 -4.14
CA ARG A 805 22.35 5.70 -3.21
C ARG A 805 23.27 6.60 -2.39
N ILE A 806 24.38 6.07 -1.88
CA ILE A 806 25.38 6.85 -1.13
C ILE A 806 26.00 7.93 -2.03
N GLU A 807 26.40 7.58 -3.25
CA GLU A 807 26.96 8.57 -4.20
C GLU A 807 25.93 9.63 -4.58
N ARG A 808 24.65 9.28 -4.73
CA ARG A 808 23.59 10.27 -4.94
C ARG A 808 23.43 11.22 -3.75
N ALA A 809 23.46 10.70 -2.53
CA ALA A 809 23.40 11.52 -1.31
C ALA A 809 24.66 12.41 -1.16
N ARG A 810 25.83 11.92 -1.60
CA ARG A 810 27.06 12.71 -1.63
C ARG A 810 27.00 13.81 -2.69
N GLN A 811 26.54 13.50 -3.90
CA GLN A 811 26.32 14.48 -4.96
C GLN A 811 25.28 15.53 -4.55
N SER A 812 24.31 15.16 -3.72
CA SER A 812 23.31 16.10 -3.22
C SER A 812 23.83 17.13 -2.22
N LEU A 813 25.07 17.00 -1.74
CA LEU A 813 25.72 18.06 -0.94
C LEU A 813 25.95 19.36 -1.74
N SER A 814 25.94 19.30 -3.08
CA SER A 814 26.19 20.48 -3.91
C SER A 814 24.93 21.29 -4.24
N HIS A 815 23.75 20.89 -3.75
CA HIS A 815 22.46 21.49 -4.11
C HIS A 815 21.43 21.31 -2.97
N GLU A 816 20.27 21.96 -3.05
CA GLU A 816 19.26 21.92 -1.98
C GLU A 816 18.34 20.69 -2.08
N VAL A 817 18.01 20.07 -0.94
CA VAL A 817 17.13 18.87 -0.87
C VAL A 817 16.28 18.89 0.41
N ASP A 818 15.12 18.22 0.38
CA ASP A 818 14.14 18.20 1.48
C ASP A 818 14.30 17.00 2.44
N TYR A 819 15.35 16.20 2.29
CA TYR A 819 15.59 15.00 3.09
C TYR A 819 16.91 15.06 3.86
N ASP A 820 16.99 14.36 4.99
CA ASP A 820 18.26 14.19 5.71
C ASP A 820 19.17 13.21 4.94
N ARG A 821 20.30 13.72 4.45
CA ARG A 821 21.29 12.95 3.68
C ARG A 821 21.97 11.87 4.52
N VAL A 822 22.14 12.10 5.82
CA VAL A 822 22.70 11.12 6.77
C VAL A 822 21.73 9.95 6.86
N ASP A 823 20.44 10.22 7.05
CA ASP A 823 19.39 9.18 7.13
C ASP A 823 19.31 8.38 5.82
N ALA A 824 19.43 9.04 4.67
CA ALA A 824 19.44 8.36 3.37
C ALA A 824 20.61 7.38 3.21
N VAL A 825 21.79 7.72 3.74
CA VAL A 825 22.98 6.84 3.74
C VAL A 825 22.82 5.68 4.72
N GLU A 826 22.26 5.95 5.91
CA GLU A 826 21.95 4.90 6.88
C GLU A 826 20.94 3.89 6.34
N GLU A 827 19.84 4.37 5.76
CA GLU A 827 18.80 3.53 5.21
C GLU A 827 19.33 2.69 4.04
N ALA A 828 20.14 3.28 3.15
CA ALA A 828 20.78 2.51 2.08
C ALA A 828 21.66 1.38 2.63
N ARG A 829 22.43 1.64 3.70
CA ARG A 829 23.27 0.62 4.34
C ARG A 829 22.44 -0.46 5.03
N LYS A 830 21.39 -0.07 5.75
CA LYS A 830 20.49 -0.98 6.46
C LYS A 830 19.75 -1.89 5.48
N GLN A 831 19.19 -1.31 4.43
CA GLN A 831 18.38 -2.01 3.43
C GLN A 831 19.20 -2.92 2.51
N TYR A 832 20.38 -2.46 2.05
CA TYR A 832 21.15 -3.18 1.03
C TYR A 832 22.42 -3.81 1.60
N GLY A 833 23.20 -3.06 2.37
CA GLY A 833 24.48 -3.53 2.91
C GLY A 833 24.33 -4.70 3.88
N THR A 834 23.29 -4.71 4.72
CA THR A 834 22.98 -5.85 5.61
C THR A 834 22.62 -7.10 4.81
N VAL A 835 21.71 -6.98 3.85
CA VAL A 835 21.28 -8.11 3.01
C VAL A 835 22.43 -8.64 2.14
N ALA A 836 23.30 -7.77 1.64
CA ALA A 836 24.49 -8.17 0.90
C ALA A 836 25.43 -9.05 1.75
N ARG A 837 25.54 -8.78 3.07
CA ARG A 837 26.29 -9.64 4.01
C ARG A 837 25.65 -11.01 4.15
N HIS A 838 24.32 -11.12 4.14
CA HIS A 838 23.61 -12.39 4.22
C HIS A 838 23.84 -13.24 2.96
N TYR A 839 23.80 -12.64 1.76
CA TYR A 839 24.15 -13.34 0.53
C TYR A 839 25.60 -13.81 0.50
N ARG A 840 26.53 -13.02 1.03
CA ARG A 840 27.93 -13.45 1.17
C ARG A 840 28.06 -14.67 2.09
N TYR A 841 27.34 -14.68 3.21
CA TYR A 841 27.31 -15.84 4.10
C TYR A 841 26.76 -17.09 3.39
N LEU A 842 25.63 -16.96 2.68
CA LEU A 842 25.05 -18.05 1.88
C LEU A 842 26.00 -18.55 0.79
N LEU A 843 26.70 -17.64 0.11
CA LEU A 843 27.72 -17.98 -0.90
C LEU A 843 28.86 -18.79 -0.28
N GLU A 844 29.48 -18.30 0.79
CA GLU A 844 30.58 -19.00 1.46
C GLU A 844 30.15 -20.38 1.98
N LYS A 845 28.91 -20.50 2.47
CA LYS A 845 28.31 -21.78 2.86
C LYS A 845 28.10 -22.72 1.69
N ALA A 846 27.53 -22.24 0.59
CA ALA A 846 27.32 -23.03 -0.63
C ALA A 846 28.65 -23.52 -1.23
N VAL A 847 29.71 -22.70 -1.16
CA VAL A 847 31.04 -23.08 -1.63
C VAL A 847 31.67 -24.13 -0.71
N SER A 848 31.55 -23.99 0.62
CA SER A 848 32.12 -24.94 1.59
C SER A 848 31.46 -26.33 1.60
N SER A 849 30.24 -26.45 1.07
CA SER A 849 29.48 -27.70 1.00
C SER A 849 29.54 -28.33 -0.39
N GLN A 850 29.63 -29.67 -0.44
CA GLN A 850 29.57 -30.45 -1.69
C GLN A 850 28.15 -30.94 -2.02
N ALA A 851 27.17 -30.70 -1.15
CA ALA A 851 25.81 -31.17 -1.37
C ALA A 851 25.14 -30.41 -2.51
N THR A 852 24.43 -31.13 -3.38
CA THR A 852 23.56 -30.56 -4.42
C THR A 852 22.29 -31.38 -4.50
N GLY A 853 21.15 -30.70 -4.54
CA GLY A 853 19.84 -31.30 -4.74
C GLY A 853 19.22 -30.89 -6.07
N PRO A 854 18.01 -31.40 -6.38
CA PRO A 854 17.30 -31.09 -7.62
C PRO A 854 16.46 -29.80 -7.53
N GLY A 855 16.39 -29.15 -6.36
CA GLY A 855 15.54 -27.98 -6.16
C GLY A 855 16.03 -26.75 -6.92
N GLU A 856 15.14 -26.09 -7.65
CA GLU A 856 15.45 -24.85 -8.36
C GLU A 856 15.63 -23.68 -7.39
N VAL A 857 16.54 -22.76 -7.73
CA VAL A 857 16.79 -21.54 -6.95
C VAL A 857 15.97 -20.38 -7.52
N THR A 858 14.80 -20.17 -6.93
CA THR A 858 13.88 -19.07 -7.29
C THR A 858 14.06 -17.85 -6.37
N PRO A 859 13.56 -16.65 -6.73
CA PRO A 859 13.58 -15.49 -5.85
C PRO A 859 12.92 -15.71 -4.49
N ASP A 860 11.84 -16.51 -4.43
CA ASP A 860 11.16 -16.83 -3.16
C ASP A 860 12.03 -17.69 -2.25
N VAL A 861 12.76 -18.66 -2.82
CA VAL A 861 13.75 -19.47 -2.06
C VAL A 861 14.88 -18.59 -1.54
N LEU A 862 15.35 -17.62 -2.32
CA LEU A 862 16.38 -16.69 -1.86
C LEU A 862 15.88 -15.80 -0.71
N ARG A 863 14.64 -15.29 -0.76
CA ARG A 863 14.04 -14.52 0.34
C ARG A 863 13.91 -15.38 1.61
N GLU A 864 13.45 -16.62 1.47
CA GLU A 864 13.38 -17.61 2.56
C GLU A 864 14.75 -17.77 3.24
N LEU A 865 15.80 -18.03 2.45
CA LEU A 865 17.15 -18.26 2.97
C LEU A 865 17.73 -17.02 3.65
N VAL A 866 17.58 -15.84 3.05
CA VAL A 866 18.08 -14.59 3.63
C VAL A 866 17.34 -14.24 4.92
N GLY A 867 16.01 -14.44 4.98
CA GLY A 867 15.24 -14.24 6.21
C GLY A 867 15.70 -15.14 7.37
N LYS A 868 16.06 -16.40 7.07
CA LYS A 868 16.67 -17.30 8.07
C LYS A 868 18.06 -16.84 8.50
N VAL A 869 18.88 -16.40 7.55
CA VAL A 869 20.23 -15.91 7.86
C VAL A 869 20.18 -14.64 8.70
N ASP A 870 19.19 -13.76 8.49
CA ASP A 870 19.00 -12.57 9.32
C ASP A 870 18.77 -12.91 10.80
N TRP A 871 17.86 -13.84 11.11
CA TRP A 871 17.66 -14.33 12.47
C TRP A 871 18.89 -15.05 13.05
N LEU A 872 19.60 -15.83 12.21
CA LEU A 872 20.86 -16.46 12.60
C LEU A 872 21.91 -15.40 13.01
N MET A 873 22.04 -14.33 12.21
CA MET A 873 22.98 -13.23 12.47
C MET A 873 22.57 -12.40 13.69
N THR A 874 21.27 -12.21 13.92
CA THR A 874 20.73 -11.55 15.11
C THR A 874 21.12 -12.30 16.39
N LEU A 875 20.92 -13.62 16.42
CA LEU A 875 21.35 -14.46 17.54
C LEU A 875 22.88 -14.47 17.70
N ALA A 876 23.62 -14.58 16.59
CA ALA A 876 25.08 -14.58 16.61
C ALA A 876 25.65 -13.26 17.14
N GLY A 877 25.06 -12.12 16.77
CA GLY A 877 25.45 -10.79 17.26
C GLY A 877 25.22 -10.64 18.76
N ALA A 878 24.07 -11.10 19.26
CA ALA A 878 23.77 -11.11 20.70
C ALA A 878 24.77 -11.99 21.47
N SER A 879 25.06 -13.19 20.94
CA SER A 879 26.05 -14.10 21.53
C SER A 879 27.46 -13.51 21.56
N ASP A 880 27.85 -12.75 20.55
CA ASP A 880 29.17 -12.10 20.45
C ASP A 880 29.31 -10.96 21.47
N ILE A 881 28.28 -10.12 21.63
CA ILE A 881 28.23 -9.07 22.66
C ILE A 881 28.41 -9.68 24.05
N LEU A 882 27.71 -10.80 24.32
CA LEU A 882 27.85 -11.55 25.56
C LEU A 882 29.22 -12.21 25.72
N HIS A 883 29.81 -12.73 24.65
CA HIS A 883 31.11 -13.39 24.67
C HIS A 883 32.25 -12.42 25.02
N ASN A 884 32.22 -11.23 24.42
CA ASN A 884 33.25 -10.21 24.62
C ASN A 884 32.97 -9.30 25.83
N GLY A 885 31.82 -9.48 26.51
CA GLY A 885 31.42 -8.64 27.64
C GLY A 885 31.23 -7.17 27.26
N VAL A 886 30.83 -6.90 26.02
CA VAL A 886 30.69 -5.54 25.47
C VAL A 886 29.48 -4.82 26.06
N ASP A 887 28.38 -5.55 26.30
CA ASP A 887 27.16 -5.03 26.88
C ASP A 887 26.37 -6.11 27.64
N VAL A 888 25.42 -5.70 28.48
CA VAL A 888 24.39 -6.59 29.02
C VAL A 888 23.41 -6.90 27.90
N ALA A 889 23.36 -8.16 27.48
CA ALA A 889 22.38 -8.64 26.51
C ALA A 889 21.63 -9.87 27.03
N GLY A 890 20.55 -10.21 26.36
CA GLY A 890 19.76 -11.39 26.69
C GLY A 890 18.74 -11.73 25.62
N VAL A 891 17.98 -12.79 25.89
CA VAL A 891 16.86 -13.21 25.04
C VAL A 891 15.63 -13.40 25.92
N ALA A 892 14.52 -12.79 25.53
CA ALA A 892 13.20 -13.07 26.07
C ALA A 892 12.50 -14.05 25.12
N ILE A 893 11.91 -15.10 25.68
CA ILE A 893 11.12 -16.09 24.94
C ILE A 893 9.70 -15.99 25.47
N ASP A 894 8.74 -15.69 24.61
CA ASP A 894 7.33 -15.60 25.01
C ASP A 894 6.66 -16.99 25.13
N ASP A 895 5.39 -17.01 25.51
CA ASP A 895 4.62 -18.25 25.66
C ASP A 895 4.42 -19.02 24.34
N SER A 896 4.59 -18.35 23.20
CA SER A 896 4.55 -18.92 21.85
C SER A 896 5.95 -19.30 21.32
N PHE A 897 6.97 -19.26 22.19
CA PHE A 897 8.38 -19.52 21.91
C PHE A 897 9.06 -18.52 20.96
N ILE A 898 8.46 -17.35 20.75
CA ILE A 898 9.01 -16.30 19.92
C ILE A 898 10.19 -15.66 20.67
N PRO A 899 11.40 -15.65 20.08
CA PRO A 899 12.55 -14.99 20.70
C PRO A 899 12.56 -13.50 20.40
N ASP A 900 12.91 -12.71 21.41
CA ASP A 900 13.22 -11.28 21.31
C ASP A 900 14.57 -11.00 21.99
N VAL A 901 15.51 -10.43 21.24
CA VAL A 901 16.85 -10.11 21.75
C VAL A 901 16.83 -8.71 22.34
N PHE A 902 17.27 -8.57 23.58
CA PHE A 902 17.34 -7.27 24.26
C PHE A 902 18.77 -6.95 24.69
N TYR A 903 19.06 -5.65 24.74
CA TYR A 903 20.33 -5.07 25.20
C TYR A 903 20.09 -4.15 26.40
N SER A 904 21.15 -3.57 26.95
CA SER A 904 21.06 -2.61 28.06
C SER A 904 20.35 -1.31 27.66
N ASP A 905 19.79 -0.62 28.66
CA ASP A 905 19.14 0.67 28.48
C ASP A 905 20.11 1.68 27.82
N GLY A 906 19.68 2.31 26.74
CA GLY A 906 20.49 3.25 25.95
C GLY A 906 21.47 2.60 24.96
N SER A 907 21.47 1.28 24.78
CA SER A 907 22.19 0.61 23.67
C SER A 907 21.69 1.11 22.31
N ASN A 908 20.37 1.18 22.13
CA ASN A 908 19.75 1.68 20.90
C ASN A 908 20.20 3.11 20.56
N ASP A 909 20.26 4.01 21.55
CA ASP A 909 20.71 5.40 21.36
C ASP A 909 22.20 5.48 20.98
N ARG A 910 23.03 4.53 21.44
CA ARG A 910 24.45 4.44 21.05
C ARG A 910 24.58 3.93 19.62
N GLU A 911 23.79 2.94 19.23
CA GLU A 911 23.77 2.39 17.88
C GLU A 911 23.30 3.43 16.84
N ILE A 912 22.22 4.16 17.14
CA ILE A 912 21.72 5.26 16.30
C ILE A 912 22.80 6.34 16.15
N ARG A 913 23.46 6.75 17.24
CA ARG A 913 24.54 7.75 17.16
C ARG A 913 25.72 7.25 16.33
N PHE A 914 26.15 6.01 16.51
CA PHE A 914 27.23 5.42 15.74
C PHE A 914 26.90 5.33 14.24
N ALA A 915 25.66 4.93 13.90
CA ALA A 915 25.18 4.91 12.53
C ALA A 915 25.27 6.31 11.89
N ARG A 916 24.86 7.36 12.64
CA ARG A 916 24.86 8.74 12.14
C ARG A 916 26.25 9.26 11.90
N GLU A 917 27.17 9.02 12.83
CA GLU A 917 28.58 9.41 12.66
C GLU A 917 29.22 8.67 11.48
N TYR A 918 29.00 7.37 11.34
CA TYR A 918 29.49 6.62 10.17
C TYR A 918 28.93 7.16 8.85
N ALA A 919 27.64 7.49 8.80
CA ALA A 919 27.00 8.06 7.62
C ALA A 919 27.56 9.46 7.29
N LYS A 920 27.84 10.29 8.29
CA LYS A 920 28.55 11.57 8.11
C LYS A 920 29.93 11.36 7.49
N THR A 921 30.72 10.41 7.99
CA THR A 921 32.03 10.08 7.41
C THR A 921 31.92 9.65 5.95
N ARG A 922 30.90 8.84 5.61
CA ARG A 922 30.66 8.44 4.21
C ARG A 922 30.28 9.60 3.28
N LEU A 923 29.67 10.65 3.83
CA LEU A 923 29.37 11.89 3.11
C LEU A 923 30.57 12.85 3.05
N GLY A 924 31.66 12.57 3.77
CA GLY A 924 32.79 13.50 3.96
C GLY A 924 32.45 14.69 4.87
N LEU A 925 31.43 14.54 5.72
CA LEU A 925 31.01 15.56 6.68
C LEU A 925 31.72 15.35 8.02
N GLY A 926 32.28 16.41 8.58
CA GLY A 926 32.92 16.36 9.89
C GLY A 926 34.24 15.57 9.92
N GLU A 927 34.87 15.34 8.76
CA GLU A 927 36.20 14.73 8.68
C GLU A 927 37.22 15.58 9.46
N ASN A 928 37.62 15.08 10.62
CA ASN A 928 38.76 15.57 11.35
C ASN A 928 40.01 14.97 10.70
N ARG A 929 40.85 15.79 10.07
CA ARG A 929 42.10 15.34 9.44
C ARG A 929 43.02 14.57 10.39
N ASN A 930 42.86 14.74 11.71
CA ASN A 930 43.61 13.99 12.71
C ASN A 930 43.12 12.54 12.93
N ASP A 931 41.90 12.21 12.48
CA ASP A 931 41.30 10.86 12.54
C ASP A 931 41.49 10.11 11.21
N GLU A 932 42.02 10.77 10.18
CA GLU A 932 42.43 10.15 8.93
C GLU A 932 43.58 9.19 9.25
N VAL A 933 43.41 7.92 8.92
CA VAL A 933 44.51 6.94 9.04
C VAL A 933 45.51 7.26 7.94
N GLU A 934 46.44 8.19 8.23
CA GLU A 934 47.59 8.46 7.39
C GLU A 934 48.48 7.21 7.37
N GLY A 935 48.24 6.38 6.35
CA GLY A 935 49.12 5.27 6.00
C GLY A 935 49.97 5.65 4.81
N GLU A 936 51.21 5.18 4.78
CA GLU A 936 52.10 5.22 3.62
C GLU A 936 51.57 4.36 2.45
N SER A 937 50.27 4.35 2.11
CA SER A 937 49.71 3.40 1.15
C SER A 937 50.31 3.54 -0.25
N GLU A 938 50.57 4.77 -0.71
CA GLU A 938 51.26 5.01 -1.99
C GLU A 938 52.74 4.62 -1.88
N ASN A 939 53.44 5.02 -0.81
CA ASN A 939 54.85 4.66 -0.58
C ASN A 939 55.06 3.14 -0.39
N LEU A 940 54.10 2.42 0.19
CA LEU A 940 54.09 0.95 0.36
C LEU A 940 53.86 0.24 -0.97
N LEU A 941 52.97 0.76 -1.81
CA LEU A 941 52.76 0.24 -3.17
C LEU A 941 53.98 0.48 -4.07
N GLU A 942 54.71 1.58 -3.85
CA GLU A 942 55.96 1.91 -4.54
C GLU A 942 57.22 1.29 -3.90
N SER A 943 57.10 0.73 -2.68
CA SER A 943 58.22 0.16 -1.94
C SER A 943 58.77 -1.09 -2.62
N ALA A 944 60.04 -1.04 -3.03
CA ALA A 944 60.73 -2.16 -3.63
C ALA A 944 60.85 -3.35 -2.65
N ASP A 945 61.08 -3.09 -1.37
CA ASP A 945 61.22 -4.13 -0.34
C ASP A 945 59.90 -4.85 -0.08
N PHE A 946 58.79 -4.10 -0.02
CA PHE A 946 57.46 -4.66 0.14
C PHE A 946 57.03 -5.48 -1.09
N ASN A 947 57.25 -4.94 -2.29
CA ASN A 947 56.96 -5.65 -3.54
C ASN A 947 57.82 -6.92 -3.69
N ASN A 948 59.10 -6.87 -3.32
CA ASN A 948 59.98 -8.05 -3.32
C ASN A 948 59.51 -9.11 -2.31
N ALA A 949 59.07 -8.71 -1.12
CA ALA A 949 58.53 -9.64 -0.13
C ALA A 949 57.24 -10.30 -0.63
N PHE A 950 56.31 -9.52 -1.17
CA PHE A 950 55.05 -10.02 -1.73
C PHE A 950 55.28 -10.95 -2.92
N GLU A 951 56.25 -10.61 -3.78
CA GLU A 951 56.64 -11.45 -4.92
C GLU A 951 57.36 -12.73 -4.48
N THR A 952 58.12 -12.70 -3.40
CA THR A 952 58.75 -13.90 -2.81
C THR A 952 57.70 -14.85 -2.22
N ASP A 953 56.69 -14.32 -1.54
CA ASP A 953 55.67 -15.12 -0.85
C ASP A 953 54.59 -15.66 -1.79
N LEU A 954 54.11 -14.84 -2.73
CA LEU A 954 52.95 -15.15 -3.57
C LEU A 954 53.29 -15.30 -5.07
N GLY A 955 54.47 -14.87 -5.50
CA GLY A 955 54.93 -14.99 -6.88
C GLY A 955 54.43 -13.90 -7.83
N PHE A 956 53.85 -12.83 -7.31
CA PHE A 956 53.40 -11.62 -8.02
C PHE A 956 53.46 -10.43 -7.06
N ASN A 957 53.41 -9.18 -7.54
CA ASN A 957 53.41 -7.99 -6.68
C ASN A 957 51.98 -7.48 -6.39
N LEU A 958 51.83 -6.58 -5.40
CA LEU A 958 50.52 -6.08 -4.98
C LEU A 958 49.84 -5.20 -6.05
N SER A 959 50.62 -4.47 -6.85
CA SER A 959 50.12 -3.64 -7.96
C SER A 959 49.46 -4.49 -9.06
N ASP A 960 50.07 -5.62 -9.42
CA ASP A 960 49.54 -6.57 -10.41
C ASP A 960 48.19 -7.16 -9.96
N LEU A 961 48.07 -7.44 -8.65
CA LEU A 961 46.82 -7.91 -8.03
C LEU A 961 45.70 -6.86 -8.13
N PHE A 962 45.96 -5.61 -7.73
CA PHE A 962 44.96 -4.54 -7.81
C PHE A 962 44.57 -4.21 -9.26
N THR A 963 45.53 -4.26 -10.18
CA THR A 963 45.26 -4.04 -11.61
C THR A 963 44.40 -5.18 -12.17
N SER A 964 44.65 -6.42 -11.75
CA SER A 964 43.84 -7.58 -12.12
C SER A 964 42.41 -7.46 -11.59
N ILE A 965 42.21 -7.06 -10.33
CA ILE A 965 40.88 -6.78 -9.78
C ILE A 965 40.18 -5.66 -10.58
N SER A 966 40.91 -4.63 -10.99
CA SER A 966 40.37 -3.54 -11.83
C SER A 966 39.93 -4.03 -13.21
N VAL A 967 40.65 -4.99 -13.81
CA VAL A 967 40.25 -5.65 -15.07
C VAL A 967 38.97 -6.48 -14.85
N LEU A 968 38.87 -7.21 -13.74
CA LEU A 968 37.69 -8.01 -13.39
C LEU A 968 36.45 -7.15 -13.16
N ALA A 969 36.59 -5.98 -12.53
CA ALA A 969 35.50 -5.02 -12.32
C ALA A 969 35.04 -4.32 -13.62
N GLN A 970 35.82 -4.42 -14.70
CA GLN A 970 35.53 -3.86 -16.02
C GLN A 970 35.32 -4.97 -17.06
N ALA A 971 34.71 -6.07 -16.64
CA ALA A 971 34.67 -7.29 -17.43
C ALA A 971 34.00 -7.10 -18.80
N GLN A 972 32.90 -6.36 -18.89
CA GLN A 972 32.22 -6.11 -20.17
C GLN A 972 33.11 -5.31 -21.13
N ARG A 973 33.70 -4.21 -20.67
CA ARG A 973 34.58 -3.33 -21.48
C ARG A 973 35.84 -4.05 -21.94
N ARG A 974 36.31 -5.02 -21.15
CA ARG A 974 37.46 -5.86 -21.47
C ARG A 974 37.07 -7.06 -22.34
N GLY A 975 35.80 -7.23 -22.69
CA GLY A 975 35.35 -8.21 -23.67
C GLY A 975 35.03 -9.59 -23.09
N PHE A 976 34.81 -9.70 -21.77
CA PHE A 976 34.30 -10.94 -21.17
C PHE A 976 32.82 -11.17 -21.45
N ALA A 977 32.05 -10.12 -21.79
CA ALA A 977 30.65 -10.21 -22.20
C ALA A 977 30.30 -9.14 -23.22
N LYS A 978 29.15 -9.31 -23.91
CA LYS A 978 28.61 -8.30 -24.84
C LYS A 978 27.83 -7.20 -24.11
N GLU A 979 27.14 -7.57 -23.04
CA GLU A 979 26.25 -6.69 -22.28
C GLU A 979 26.70 -6.60 -20.81
N PHE A 980 26.26 -5.56 -20.11
CA PHE A 980 26.48 -5.43 -18.67
C PHE A 980 25.72 -6.55 -17.94
N SER A 981 26.38 -7.20 -16.98
CA SER A 981 25.85 -8.34 -16.23
C SER A 981 26.20 -8.19 -14.76
N LEU A 982 25.46 -8.87 -13.87
CA LEU A 982 25.76 -8.92 -12.44
C LEU A 982 26.81 -9.99 -12.09
N SER A 983 27.04 -10.93 -13.00
CA SER A 983 28.12 -11.90 -12.87
C SER A 983 28.77 -12.18 -14.21
N TYR A 984 30.05 -12.52 -14.16
CA TYR A 984 30.87 -12.89 -15.31
C TYR A 984 31.48 -14.27 -15.09
N GLY A 985 31.83 -14.95 -16.17
CA GLY A 985 32.39 -16.30 -16.14
C GLY A 985 33.44 -16.49 -17.23
N ALA A 986 34.54 -17.15 -16.88
CA ALA A 986 35.59 -17.55 -17.81
C ALA A 986 36.31 -18.80 -17.31
N ARG A 987 36.89 -19.58 -18.23
CA ARG A 987 37.82 -20.65 -17.85
C ARG A 987 39.08 -20.05 -17.21
N PRO A 988 39.70 -20.70 -16.20
CA PRO A 988 40.91 -20.20 -15.55
C PRO A 988 42.01 -19.76 -16.53
N ASP A 989 42.33 -20.60 -17.52
CA ASP A 989 43.39 -20.32 -18.51
C ASP A 989 43.07 -19.09 -19.35
N LYS A 990 41.81 -18.97 -19.81
CA LYS A 990 41.35 -17.80 -20.57
C LYS A 990 41.37 -16.52 -19.75
N LEU A 991 41.10 -16.62 -18.46
CA LEU A 991 41.17 -15.49 -17.53
C LEU A 991 42.62 -15.04 -17.38
N ALA A 992 43.55 -15.98 -17.18
CA ALA A 992 44.99 -15.69 -17.08
C ALA A 992 45.57 -15.12 -18.39
N GLU A 993 45.20 -15.69 -19.55
CA GLU A 993 45.54 -15.14 -20.88
C GLU A 993 45.07 -13.69 -21.01
N LYS A 994 43.83 -13.42 -20.63
CA LYS A 994 43.25 -12.08 -20.75
C LYS A 994 43.94 -11.08 -19.82
N LEU A 995 44.20 -11.44 -18.56
CA LEU A 995 44.96 -10.61 -17.62
C LEU A 995 46.37 -10.31 -18.15
N ALA A 996 47.11 -11.30 -18.65
CA ALA A 996 48.44 -11.11 -19.22
C ALA A 996 48.43 -10.20 -20.46
N SER A 997 47.34 -10.21 -21.24
CA SER A 997 47.20 -9.35 -22.42
C SER A 997 46.84 -7.90 -22.09
N GLU A 998 46.08 -7.66 -21.01
CA GLU A 998 45.58 -6.33 -20.63
C GLU A 998 46.54 -5.60 -19.67
N ILE A 999 47.36 -6.33 -18.92
CA ILE A 999 48.24 -5.77 -17.89
C ILE A 999 49.68 -5.74 -18.41
N LYS A 1000 50.21 -4.54 -18.57
CA LYS A 1000 51.55 -4.32 -19.11
C LYS A 1000 52.60 -4.99 -18.21
N HIS A 1001 53.49 -5.78 -18.81
CA HIS A 1001 54.56 -6.53 -18.13
C HIS A 1001 54.10 -7.68 -17.21
N LEU A 1002 52.81 -8.06 -17.24
CA LEU A 1002 52.33 -9.25 -16.56
C LEU A 1002 52.58 -10.49 -17.43
N GLY A 1003 53.51 -11.35 -17.01
CA GLY A 1003 53.73 -12.64 -17.66
C GLY A 1003 52.56 -13.61 -17.41
N HIS A 1004 52.36 -14.57 -18.31
CA HIS A 1004 51.28 -15.56 -18.19
C HIS A 1004 51.35 -16.38 -16.89
N GLU A 1005 52.54 -16.85 -16.50
CA GLU A 1005 52.73 -17.59 -15.25
C GLU A 1005 52.36 -16.76 -14.00
N LYS A 1006 52.67 -15.45 -14.01
CA LYS A 1006 52.23 -14.53 -12.93
C LYS A 1006 50.71 -14.38 -12.92
N ALA A 1007 50.09 -14.25 -14.10
CA ALA A 1007 48.64 -14.16 -14.22
C ALA A 1007 47.94 -15.43 -13.69
N GLU A 1008 48.46 -16.62 -13.98
CA GLU A 1008 47.95 -17.89 -13.43
C GLU A 1008 48.01 -17.92 -11.90
N ARG A 1009 49.13 -17.48 -11.31
CA ARG A 1009 49.27 -17.37 -9.84
C ARG A 1009 48.28 -16.38 -9.23
N ILE A 1010 48.04 -15.25 -9.89
CA ILE A 1010 47.03 -14.26 -9.46
C ILE A 1010 45.62 -14.86 -9.53
N VAL A 1011 45.27 -15.56 -10.62
CA VAL A 1011 43.97 -16.23 -10.75
C VAL A 1011 43.80 -17.29 -9.67
N ALA A 1012 44.82 -18.10 -9.42
CA ALA A 1012 44.81 -19.10 -8.35
C ALA A 1012 44.66 -18.45 -6.96
N PHE A 1013 45.32 -17.32 -6.71
CA PHE A 1013 45.17 -16.57 -5.47
C PHE A 1013 43.75 -15.99 -5.31
N LEU A 1014 43.19 -15.39 -6.35
CA LEU A 1014 41.84 -14.81 -6.33
C LEU A 1014 40.74 -15.88 -6.29
N THR A 1015 41.07 -17.15 -6.53
CA THR A 1015 40.13 -18.27 -6.46
C THR A 1015 39.83 -18.66 -5.02
N LEU A 1016 38.54 -18.69 -4.69
CA LEU A 1016 38.02 -19.07 -3.40
C LEU A 1016 38.11 -20.59 -3.22
N SER A 1017 38.84 -21.01 -2.18
CA SER A 1017 39.05 -22.42 -1.86
C SER A 1017 37.91 -22.96 -1.00
N GLU A 1018 37.34 -24.11 -1.39
CA GLU A 1018 36.26 -24.78 -0.66
C GLU A 1018 36.68 -25.19 0.76
N THR A 1019 37.91 -25.71 0.92
CA THR A 1019 38.46 -26.10 2.23
C THR A 1019 39.04 -24.92 2.99
N GLY A 1020 39.59 -23.94 2.28
CA GLY A 1020 40.22 -22.76 2.89
C GLY A 1020 39.24 -21.87 3.64
N ILE A 1021 37.97 -21.78 3.21
CA ILE A 1021 36.91 -21.01 3.91
C ILE A 1021 36.73 -21.46 5.36
N LEU A 1022 37.03 -22.73 5.65
CA LEU A 1022 36.89 -23.36 6.95
C LEU A 1022 38.18 -23.33 7.78
N GLN A 1023 39.21 -22.60 7.34
CA GLN A 1023 40.48 -22.49 8.05
C GLN A 1023 40.73 -21.06 8.54
N LEU A 1024 41.24 -20.96 9.78
CA LEU A 1024 41.66 -19.70 10.39
C LEU A 1024 43.16 -19.46 10.13
N ALA A 1025 43.54 -18.19 9.98
CA ALA A 1025 44.94 -17.81 9.81
C ALA A 1025 45.82 -18.39 10.95
N GLY A 1026 46.89 -19.10 10.57
CA GLY A 1026 47.83 -19.70 11.52
C GLY A 1026 47.34 -20.97 12.23
N ARG A 1027 46.22 -21.56 11.81
CA ARG A 1027 45.73 -22.86 12.29
C ARG A 1027 45.63 -23.86 11.14
N ASP A 1028 46.19 -25.05 11.34
CA ASP A 1028 46.11 -26.16 10.38
C ASP A 1028 44.84 -27.03 10.56
N VAL A 1029 43.91 -26.60 11.42
CA VAL A 1029 42.66 -27.31 11.70
C VAL A 1029 41.55 -26.74 10.85
N GLN A 1030 40.82 -27.62 10.16
CA GLN A 1030 39.59 -27.28 9.48
C GLN A 1030 38.46 -27.20 10.53
N GLU A 1031 37.94 -26.00 10.73
CA GLU A 1031 36.80 -25.75 11.62
C GLU A 1031 35.52 -26.29 10.97
N GLN A 1032 34.59 -26.81 11.77
CA GLN A 1032 33.27 -27.21 11.24
C GLN A 1032 32.48 -26.00 10.72
N GLU A 1033 32.61 -24.89 11.42
CA GLU A 1033 32.21 -23.57 11.00
C GLU A 1033 33.11 -22.57 11.71
N VAL A 1034 33.56 -21.56 10.98
CA VAL A 1034 34.18 -20.42 11.63
C VAL A 1034 33.06 -19.46 12.08
N PRO A 1035 33.06 -18.97 13.33
CA PRO A 1035 32.06 -18.02 13.79
C PRO A 1035 32.06 -16.72 12.98
N TYR A 1036 30.92 -16.02 12.95
CA TYR A 1036 30.76 -14.78 12.19
C TYR A 1036 31.75 -13.69 12.65
N TRP A 1037 31.96 -13.51 13.95
CA TRP A 1037 32.89 -12.50 14.50
C TRP A 1037 34.37 -12.81 14.20
N GLU A 1038 34.73 -14.07 13.93
CA GLU A 1038 36.09 -14.46 13.52
C GLU A 1038 36.30 -14.36 12.00
N HIS A 1039 35.33 -13.83 11.24
CA HIS A 1039 35.45 -13.63 9.79
C HIS A 1039 36.72 -12.87 9.38
N SER A 1040 37.16 -11.89 10.19
CA SER A 1040 38.39 -11.12 9.91
C SER A 1040 39.66 -11.98 9.89
N LYS A 1041 39.67 -13.09 10.63
CA LYS A 1041 40.78 -14.05 10.74
C LYS A 1041 40.81 -15.07 9.59
N ARG A 1042 39.83 -15.04 8.67
CA ARG A 1042 39.78 -15.90 7.48
C ARG A 1042 40.49 -15.24 6.30
N VAL A 1043 41.55 -15.88 5.82
CA VAL A 1043 42.30 -15.42 4.62
C VAL A 1043 41.61 -15.87 3.32
N HIS A 1044 40.89 -16.99 3.36
CA HIS A 1044 40.11 -17.52 2.24
C HIS A 1044 38.64 -17.13 2.38
N ARG A 1045 38.31 -15.85 2.14
CA ARG A 1045 36.94 -15.33 2.15
C ARG A 1045 36.61 -14.63 0.85
N TYR A 1046 35.33 -14.57 0.49
CA TYR A 1046 34.89 -14.05 -0.81
C TYR A 1046 35.33 -12.60 -1.07
N ALA A 1047 35.34 -11.77 -0.01
CA ALA A 1047 35.79 -10.38 -0.09
C ALA A 1047 37.28 -10.19 -0.44
N ILE A 1048 38.10 -11.23 -0.31
CA ILE A 1048 39.53 -11.23 -0.69
C ILE A 1048 39.72 -12.03 -1.99
N ARG A 1049 38.98 -13.13 -2.15
CA ARG A 1049 39.09 -14.10 -3.25
C ARG A 1049 37.76 -14.18 -4.00
N PRO A 1050 37.51 -13.29 -4.97
CA PRO A 1050 36.20 -13.10 -5.58
C PRO A 1050 35.87 -14.11 -6.69
N LEU A 1051 36.82 -14.97 -7.11
CA LEU A 1051 36.61 -15.97 -8.15
C LEU A 1051 36.10 -17.26 -7.51
N VAL A 1052 34.94 -17.75 -7.93
CA VAL A 1052 34.31 -18.98 -7.42
C VAL A 1052 34.21 -20.01 -8.54
N GLN A 1053 34.65 -21.25 -8.30
CA GLN A 1053 34.55 -22.34 -9.27
C GLN A 1053 33.09 -22.79 -9.42
N VAL A 1054 32.58 -22.77 -10.65
CA VAL A 1054 31.25 -23.27 -11.03
C VAL A 1054 31.36 -24.08 -12.32
N GLY A 1055 31.35 -25.41 -12.20
CA GLY A 1055 31.64 -26.29 -13.33
C GLY A 1055 33.09 -26.12 -13.79
N ASP A 1056 33.28 -25.84 -15.09
CA ASP A 1056 34.60 -25.60 -15.70
C ASP A 1056 35.04 -24.11 -15.68
N GLU A 1057 34.20 -23.22 -15.14
CA GLU A 1057 34.42 -21.77 -15.17
C GLU A 1057 34.66 -21.20 -13.76
N LEU A 1058 35.46 -20.14 -13.69
CA LEU A 1058 35.52 -19.24 -12.54
C LEU A 1058 34.50 -18.12 -12.77
N ARG A 1059 33.66 -17.90 -11.77
CA ARG A 1059 32.63 -16.85 -11.76
C ARG A 1059 32.93 -15.79 -10.70
N TRP A 1060 32.65 -14.53 -11.03
CA TRP A 1060 32.77 -13.39 -10.10
C TRP A 1060 31.66 -12.37 -10.32
N GLY A 1061 31.42 -11.55 -9.30
CA GLY A 1061 30.53 -10.39 -9.36
C GLY A 1061 31.18 -9.24 -10.14
N ALA A 1062 30.35 -8.35 -10.67
CA ALA A 1062 30.77 -7.31 -11.60
C ALA A 1062 31.60 -6.17 -11.01
#